data_AF-A0AAD3DZ23-F1
#
_entry.id   AF-A0AAD3DZ23-F1
#
_cell.length_a   1.000
_cell.length_b   1.000
_cell.length_c   1.000
_cell.angle_alpha   90.00
_cell.angle_beta   90.00
_cell.angle_gamma   90.00
#
_symmetry.space_group_name_H-M   'P 1'
#
loop_
_entity.id
_entity.type
_entity.pdbx_description
1 polymer ?
#
loop_
_entity_poly.entity_id
_entity_poly.type
_entity_poly.pdbx_seq_one_letter_code
_entity_poly.pdbx_strand_id
1 'polypeptide(L)'
;MLAGTSTPCGLRAVSTRSAAGGVLYPALPTGPARTSTCFAPCHDFNAPTQPVLLRRARKGVVPAAVSQAPTTNTVAQLVHQNSKPMKVIIAGAGIGGLLLAVALLKQGFEVQVYERDLTAIRGEGKYRGPIQIQSNALAAMEAIDQEVADEVMREGCITGDRVNGLCDGLTGEWYIKFDTFHPAVKKGLPVTRVISRVTLQLILARAVERLGGPSVICNGCGLRSFEERTSPATGRPEVVVQLEDGRSASADLLVGADGIWSTVRKQLIGETKATYSGYTCYTGISDFTAADIDIVAYRVFLGNGQYFVSSDVGNGKMQWYGFHKEPPGGTDPEGGRKGRLLEIFGHWNDYVVDLIKATPEEDVLRRDIFDRPPIFTWAKGRVVLLGDSAHAMQPNLGQGGCMAIEDAYELALDLSNALSAAGGDAGAVDLEPVMRTYQDNRLVRVSSIHGMARMAAYMASTYKCYLGEGWSKWVERLRIPHPGRVVGRLMMLVTMPGVLEWVLGGNTDHVAPNRTAYCSLGDMPKAFPESRFGEFMANDEAIVRALHADWLLVSERAATSTRMVAPAAAAAPEAGNGINGSRQQQAVEEEEEVDVNSSAECKGIYIGDEPALVGRCGSASRPALAVDDVHVHERHAQVWRGPRSASDHNIINNNGNNNNNSSNVNESSSYFLRDLATGRGTWVNGQRLPDGATVRLWPGDTVEFGRHPSHEVFKVKLQHVSLRSEELRGNGYSTLLVGKIRAPQPFLEPAYEPKAGAGVGAEEQGKLVAA
;
A
#
# COMPACT_ATOMS: atom_id res chain seq x y z
N MET A 1 -1.12 -59.44 16.32
CA MET A 1 -0.06 -59.56 17.34
C MET A 1 -0.23 -58.34 18.26
N LEU A 2 -1.11 -58.38 19.27
CA LEU A 2 -0.91 -58.96 20.63
C LEU A 2 0.39 -58.45 21.27
N ALA A 3 0.43 -57.83 22.45
CA ALA A 3 -0.51 -57.56 23.55
C ALA A 3 0.20 -56.57 24.53
N GLY A 4 -0.37 -55.87 25.51
CA GLY A 4 -1.71 -55.83 26.13
C GLY A 4 -1.81 -54.56 27.00
N THR A 5 -2.92 -53.82 27.07
CA THR A 5 -4.18 -54.04 27.81
C THR A 5 -4.06 -54.03 29.34
N SER A 6 -4.64 -53.02 30.02
CA SER A 6 -5.79 -53.21 30.95
C SER A 6 -6.25 -51.89 31.63
N THR A 7 -7.47 -51.46 31.29
CA THR A 7 -8.47 -50.70 32.08
C THR A 7 -8.98 -51.56 33.28
N PRO A 8 -9.90 -51.15 34.21
CA PRO A 8 -11.16 -50.38 34.01
C PRO A 8 -11.73 -49.56 35.22
N CYS A 9 -13.02 -49.20 35.10
CA CYS A 9 -13.98 -48.63 36.08
C CYS A 9 -14.14 -47.09 36.06
N GLY A 10 -15.34 -46.49 35.92
CA GLY A 10 -16.70 -47.03 35.92
C GLY A 10 -17.73 -45.96 35.53
N LEU A 11 -18.90 -46.43 35.11
CA LEU A 11 -20.01 -45.70 34.50
C LEU A 11 -20.85 -44.82 35.46
N ARG A 12 -21.44 -43.78 34.83
CA ARG A 12 -22.83 -43.27 34.91
C ARG A 12 -23.36 -42.42 36.08
N ALA A 13 -23.85 -41.24 35.65
CA ALA A 13 -25.11 -40.54 36.00
C ALA A 13 -25.22 -39.99 37.45
N VAL A 14 -25.65 -38.75 37.71
CA VAL A 14 -26.94 -38.11 37.36
C VAL A 14 -26.82 -36.58 37.51
N SER A 15 -27.56 -35.86 36.66
CA SER A 15 -28.08 -34.49 36.77
C SER A 15 -28.02 -33.78 38.14
N THR A 16 -27.61 -32.51 38.15
CA THR A 16 -28.32 -31.43 38.87
C THR A 16 -28.00 -30.04 38.30
N ARG A 17 -29.04 -29.25 38.02
CA ARG A 17 -28.98 -27.78 37.90
C ARG A 17 -28.53 -27.16 39.23
N SER A 18 -27.69 -26.13 39.19
CA SER A 18 -27.72 -25.04 40.19
C SER A 18 -27.04 -23.78 39.65
N ALA A 19 -27.58 -22.64 40.06
CA ALA A 19 -27.36 -21.29 39.59
C ALA A 19 -26.18 -20.57 40.29
N ALA A 20 -25.78 -19.47 39.64
CA ALA A 20 -25.40 -18.15 40.18
C ALA A 20 -24.36 -18.04 41.32
N GLY A 21 -23.33 -17.22 41.06
CA GLY A 21 -22.48 -16.63 42.09
C GLY A 21 -21.34 -15.80 41.47
N GLY A 22 -21.56 -14.50 41.29
CA GLY A 22 -20.53 -13.53 40.92
C GLY A 22 -19.82 -12.94 42.15
N VAL A 23 -18.55 -12.56 41.98
CA VAL A 23 -17.69 -11.84 42.95
C VAL A 23 -16.69 -11.03 42.09
N LEU A 24 -16.87 -9.71 41.89
CA LEU A 24 -16.52 -8.53 42.72
C LEU A 24 -15.17 -7.90 42.32
N TYR A 25 -15.26 -6.72 41.71
CA TYR A 25 -14.19 -5.73 41.51
C TYR A 25 -13.99 -4.89 42.79
N PRO A 26 -12.77 -4.40 43.10
CA PRO A 26 -12.58 -3.45 44.20
C PRO A 26 -12.86 -2.00 43.78
N ALA A 27 -13.45 -1.26 44.70
CA ALA A 27 -13.95 0.10 44.58
C ALA A 27 -12.90 1.18 44.95
N LEU A 28 -13.10 2.37 44.37
CA LEU A 28 -12.47 3.66 44.68
C LEU A 28 -12.79 4.13 46.12
N PRO A 29 -11.90 4.87 46.80
CA PRO A 29 -12.23 5.61 48.01
C PRO A 29 -12.49 7.10 47.74
N THR A 30 -13.47 7.66 48.45
CA THR A 30 -13.84 9.08 48.50
C THR A 30 -13.63 9.70 49.89
N GLY A 31 -13.17 10.97 49.91
CA GLY A 31 -13.42 11.99 50.95
C GLY A 31 -12.25 12.34 51.90
N PRO A 32 -12.22 13.53 52.56
CA PRO A 32 -13.21 14.63 52.60
C PRO A 32 -12.65 16.07 52.38
N ALA A 33 -13.52 17.07 52.59
CA ALA A 33 -13.49 18.48 52.17
C ALA A 33 -12.79 19.52 53.07
N ARG A 34 -12.63 20.75 52.51
CA ARG A 34 -12.50 22.14 53.05
C ARG A 34 -11.31 22.86 52.36
N THR A 35 -11.35 24.10 51.86
CA THR A 35 -12.09 25.33 52.21
C THR A 35 -12.35 26.21 50.98
N SER A 36 -13.47 26.94 51.03
CA SER A 36 -13.90 28.03 50.16
C SER A 36 -13.23 29.37 50.51
N THR A 37 -12.95 30.21 49.52
CA THR A 37 -13.05 31.68 49.66
C THR A 37 -13.89 32.24 48.52
N CYS A 38 -14.90 33.01 48.92
CA CYS A 38 -15.85 33.72 48.09
C CYS A 38 -15.22 35.01 47.51
N PHE A 39 -15.66 35.42 46.31
CA PHE A 39 -16.12 36.80 46.08
C PHE A 39 -17.18 36.82 44.96
N ALA A 40 -18.19 37.64 45.17
CA ALA A 40 -19.49 37.67 44.51
C ALA A 40 -19.51 38.63 43.27
N PRO A 41 -20.65 38.72 42.54
CA PRO A 41 -20.73 39.07 41.11
C PRO A 41 -21.24 40.49 40.82
N CYS A 42 -21.25 40.88 39.54
CA CYS A 42 -22.11 41.95 39.01
C CYS A 42 -22.83 41.52 37.73
N HIS A 43 -24.10 41.92 37.66
CA HIS A 43 -25.16 41.56 36.72
C HIS A 43 -25.21 42.43 35.43
N ASP A 44 -25.77 41.80 34.39
CA ASP A 44 -26.67 42.29 33.32
C ASP A 44 -26.26 43.42 32.35
N PHE A 45 -26.40 43.15 31.04
CA PHE A 45 -27.39 43.82 30.17
C PHE A 45 -27.60 43.10 28.82
N ASN A 46 -28.85 43.15 28.35
CA ASN A 46 -29.48 42.45 27.22
C ASN A 46 -29.38 43.22 25.87
N ALA A 47 -29.09 42.48 24.78
CA ALA A 47 -29.61 42.59 23.38
C ALA A 47 -29.36 43.87 22.51
N PRO A 48 -29.60 43.89 21.17
CA PRO A 48 -29.60 42.83 20.13
C PRO A 48 -28.77 43.18 18.85
N THR A 49 -28.67 42.18 17.96
CA THR A 49 -28.13 42.19 16.59
C THR A 49 -28.95 42.97 15.54
N GLN A 50 -28.29 43.62 14.57
CA GLN A 50 -28.73 43.72 13.16
C GLN A 50 -27.55 44.08 12.20
N PRO A 51 -27.65 43.76 10.88
CA PRO A 51 -26.51 43.55 9.99
C PRO A 51 -26.22 44.74 9.06
N VAL A 52 -24.96 44.92 8.65
CA VAL A 52 -24.60 45.86 7.57
C VAL A 52 -23.72 45.15 6.53
N LEU A 53 -24.30 44.98 5.34
CA LEU A 53 -23.63 44.77 4.06
C LEU A 53 -22.74 45.97 3.72
N LEU A 54 -21.52 45.77 3.20
CA LEU A 54 -21.02 46.44 1.99
C LEU A 54 -19.58 46.04 1.57
N ARG A 55 -19.48 45.64 0.29
CA ARG A 55 -18.47 45.94 -0.74
C ARG A 55 -16.99 45.57 -0.58
N ARG A 56 -16.56 44.75 -1.56
CA ARG A 56 -15.20 44.63 -2.12
C ARG A 56 -14.56 46.00 -2.42
N ALA A 57 -13.31 46.17 -1.99
CA ALA A 57 -12.32 47.00 -2.68
C ALA A 57 -10.91 46.40 -2.51
N ARG A 58 -10.22 46.18 -3.63
CA ARG A 58 -8.77 45.87 -3.71
C ARG A 58 -7.97 47.12 -3.32
N LYS A 59 -6.88 46.97 -2.53
CA LYS A 59 -5.54 47.56 -2.78
C LYS A 59 -4.58 47.36 -1.60
N GLY A 60 -3.32 47.09 -1.94
CA GLY A 60 -2.15 47.65 -1.24
C GLY A 60 -1.44 46.76 -0.24
N VAL A 61 -0.44 46.02 -0.70
CA VAL A 61 0.65 45.53 0.14
C VAL A 61 1.46 46.74 0.63
N VAL A 62 1.63 46.86 1.95
CA VAL A 62 2.61 47.77 2.58
C VAL A 62 3.52 46.89 3.44
N PRO A 63 4.84 46.87 3.23
CA PRO A 63 5.74 46.12 4.09
C PRO A 63 5.90 46.86 5.42
N ALA A 64 5.63 46.18 6.53
CA ALA A 64 5.91 46.70 7.87
C ALA A 64 7.44 46.67 8.12
N ALA A 65 7.97 47.81 8.56
CA ALA A 65 9.38 48.02 8.83
C ALA A 65 9.89 47.12 9.97
N VAL A 66 11.04 46.50 9.73
CA VAL A 66 11.81 45.71 10.70
C VAL A 66 12.49 46.67 11.68
N SER A 67 12.13 46.57 12.96
CA SER A 67 12.88 47.19 14.06
C SER A 67 14.05 46.28 14.43
N GLN A 68 15.28 46.76 14.24
CA GLN A 68 16.50 46.07 14.66
C GLN A 68 16.65 46.15 16.18
N ALA A 69 16.66 45.01 16.86
CA ALA A 69 17.11 44.89 18.24
C ALA A 69 18.66 44.82 18.29
N PRO A 70 19.32 45.43 19.28
CA PRO A 70 20.78 45.53 19.32
C PRO A 70 21.44 44.18 19.61
N THR A 71 22.52 43.94 18.88
CA THR A 71 23.43 42.80 18.92
C THR A 71 24.04 42.55 20.30
N THR A 72 23.69 41.42 20.92
CA THR A 72 24.35 40.81 22.10
C THR A 72 25.38 39.73 21.72
N ASN A 73 25.92 39.77 20.49
CA ASN A 73 26.72 38.66 19.95
C ASN A 73 28.23 38.67 20.30
N THR A 74 28.77 39.70 20.95
CA THR A 74 30.24 39.78 21.12
C THR A 74 30.76 39.07 22.38
N VAL A 75 29.91 38.80 23.38
CA VAL A 75 30.34 38.13 24.64
C VAL A 75 30.18 36.61 24.58
N ALA A 76 29.24 36.09 23.78
CA ALA A 76 29.04 34.65 23.61
C ALA A 76 30.12 33.97 22.74
N GLN A 77 30.78 34.71 21.84
CA GLN A 77 31.80 34.15 20.93
C GLN A 77 33.15 33.85 21.61
N LEU A 78 33.44 34.42 22.78
CA LEU A 78 34.74 34.24 23.45
C LEU A 78 34.79 33.02 24.39
N VAL A 79 33.67 32.34 24.67
CA VAL A 79 33.62 31.18 25.60
C VAL A 79 33.61 29.83 24.86
N HIS A 80 33.41 29.81 23.54
CA HIS A 80 33.22 28.56 22.78
C HIS A 80 34.49 27.88 22.24
N GLN A 81 35.69 28.28 22.68
CA GLN A 81 36.94 27.78 22.08
C GLN A 81 37.63 26.60 22.78
N ASN A 82 37.06 25.99 23.84
CA ASN A 82 37.78 24.95 24.61
C ASN A 82 37.02 23.68 24.99
N SER A 83 35.75 23.47 24.64
CA SER A 83 35.07 22.19 24.85
C SER A 83 35.13 21.32 23.61
N LYS A 84 35.62 20.09 23.74
CA LYS A 84 35.56 19.07 22.68
C LYS A 84 34.08 18.77 22.37
N PRO A 85 33.66 18.69 21.10
CA PRO A 85 32.29 18.31 20.75
C PRO A 85 31.95 16.92 21.29
N MET A 86 30.68 16.71 21.64
CA MET A 86 30.21 15.41 22.11
C MET A 86 30.34 14.39 20.99
N LYS A 87 30.99 13.26 21.29
CA LYS A 87 31.23 12.18 20.34
C LYS A 87 30.15 11.11 20.43
N VAL A 88 29.51 10.81 19.32
CA VAL A 88 28.43 9.83 19.20
C VAL A 88 28.83 8.74 18.20
N ILE A 89 28.76 7.49 18.63
CA ILE A 89 28.86 6.32 17.75
C ILE A 89 27.46 5.81 17.43
N ILE A 90 27.18 5.59 16.15
CA ILE A 90 25.94 4.99 15.66
C ILE A 90 26.28 3.62 15.06
N ALA A 91 25.75 2.55 15.64
CA ALA A 91 25.87 1.20 15.12
C ALA A 91 24.71 0.91 14.16
N GLY A 92 24.95 0.99 12.86
CA GLY A 92 23.98 0.76 11.78
C GLY A 92 23.74 1.98 10.90
N ALA A 93 23.93 1.82 9.59
CA ALA A 93 23.63 2.81 8.55
C ALA A 93 22.28 2.53 7.85
N GLY A 94 21.28 2.11 8.63
CA GLY A 94 19.88 2.10 8.20
C GLY A 94 19.32 3.52 8.07
N ILE A 95 18.03 3.63 7.68
CA ILE A 95 17.35 4.92 7.49
C ILE A 95 17.44 5.78 8.76
N GLY A 96 17.09 5.23 9.92
CA GLY A 96 17.15 5.96 11.19
C GLY A 96 18.56 6.36 11.61
N GLY A 97 19.55 5.46 11.47
CA GLY A 97 20.94 5.74 11.83
C GLY A 97 21.59 6.82 10.94
N LEU A 98 21.35 6.76 9.63
CA LEU A 98 21.86 7.79 8.71
C LEU A 98 21.18 9.14 8.94
N LEU A 99 19.87 9.17 9.16
CA LEU A 99 19.16 10.42 9.40
C LEU A 99 19.52 11.04 10.76
N LEU A 100 19.74 10.23 11.80
CA LEU A 100 20.30 10.69 13.08
C LEU A 100 21.68 11.30 12.87
N ALA A 101 22.54 10.67 12.07
CA ALA A 101 23.86 11.21 11.76
C ALA A 101 23.77 12.60 11.08
N VAL A 102 22.85 12.77 10.12
CA VAL A 102 22.57 14.09 9.51
C VAL A 102 22.17 15.11 10.59
N ALA A 103 21.21 14.76 11.45
CA ALA A 103 20.71 15.66 12.49
C ALA A 103 21.84 16.10 13.47
N LEU A 104 22.61 15.14 13.97
CA LEU A 104 23.69 15.39 14.93
C LEU A 104 24.85 16.19 14.30
N LEU A 105 25.26 15.88 13.07
CA LEU A 105 26.32 16.64 12.39
C LEU A 105 25.93 18.11 12.19
N LYS A 106 24.66 18.39 11.85
CA LYS A 106 24.16 19.77 11.71
C LYS A 106 24.17 20.55 13.02
N GLN A 107 24.05 19.85 14.14
CA GLN A 107 24.07 20.42 15.48
C GLN A 107 25.50 20.49 16.06
N GLY A 108 26.53 20.11 15.30
CA GLY A 108 27.94 20.24 15.70
C GLY A 108 28.50 19.09 16.53
N PHE A 109 27.82 17.94 16.60
CA PHE A 109 28.32 16.73 17.26
C PHE A 109 29.41 16.04 16.42
N GLU A 110 30.34 15.34 17.08
CA GLU A 110 31.30 14.45 16.41
C GLU A 110 30.66 13.08 16.21
N VAL A 111 30.37 12.68 14.96
CA VAL A 111 29.61 11.45 14.66
C VAL A 111 30.45 10.43 13.93
N GLN A 112 30.32 9.16 14.31
CA GLN A 112 30.86 8.01 13.57
C GLN A 112 29.78 6.95 13.40
N VAL A 113 29.50 6.56 12.15
CA VAL A 113 28.56 5.48 11.80
C VAL A 113 29.34 4.24 11.43
N TYR A 114 29.02 3.11 12.05
CA TYR A 114 29.57 1.79 11.70
C TYR A 114 28.48 0.92 11.09
N GLU A 115 28.71 0.44 9.87
CA GLU A 115 27.80 -0.46 9.16
C GLU A 115 28.53 -1.74 8.77
N ARG A 116 27.86 -2.87 9.01
CA ARG A 116 28.37 -4.18 8.62
C ARG A 116 28.37 -4.35 7.10
N ASP A 117 27.31 -3.93 6.42
CA ASP A 117 27.17 -4.13 4.99
C ASP A 117 26.33 -3.06 4.27
N LEU A 118 27.01 -2.07 3.65
CA LEU A 118 26.41 -1.10 2.72
C LEU A 118 26.24 -1.66 1.29
N THR A 119 26.62 -2.90 0.98
CA THR A 119 26.25 -3.49 -0.33
C THR A 119 24.74 -3.62 -0.45
N ALA A 120 24.01 -3.65 0.67
CA ALA A 120 22.57 -3.45 0.72
C ALA A 120 22.09 -2.08 0.19
N ILE A 121 22.96 -1.08 0.05
CA ILE A 121 22.67 0.21 -0.60
C ILE A 121 23.13 0.18 -2.08
N ARG A 122 24.04 -0.73 -2.47
CA ARG A 122 24.69 -0.72 -3.79
C ARG A 122 24.38 -1.94 -4.69
N GLY A 123 23.71 -2.98 -4.17
CA GLY A 123 23.43 -4.23 -4.89
C GLY A 123 22.24 -5.00 -4.32
N GLU A 124 22.37 -5.60 -3.12
CA GLU A 124 21.29 -6.40 -2.49
C GLU A 124 20.03 -5.57 -2.15
N GLY A 125 20.16 -4.25 -2.08
CA GLY A 125 19.07 -3.31 -1.85
C GLY A 125 18.00 -3.31 -2.92
N LYS A 126 18.33 -3.69 -4.18
CA LYS A 126 17.36 -3.86 -5.28
C LYS A 126 16.19 -4.75 -4.82
N TYR A 127 16.52 -5.77 -4.03
CA TYR A 127 15.61 -6.81 -3.57
C TYR A 127 14.83 -6.44 -2.30
N ARG A 128 15.13 -5.32 -1.63
CA ARG A 128 14.40 -4.89 -0.41
C ARG A 128 13.15 -4.07 -0.72
N GLY A 129 12.97 -3.70 -1.98
CA GLY A 129 11.80 -2.99 -2.49
C GLY A 129 11.70 -1.53 -2.00
N PRO A 130 10.89 -0.70 -2.70
CA PRO A 130 10.50 0.62 -2.23
C PRO A 130 9.88 0.64 -0.82
N ILE A 131 9.94 1.82 -0.19
CA ILE A 131 9.38 2.11 1.12
C ILE A 131 8.44 3.31 1.02
N GLN A 132 7.32 3.23 1.72
CA GLN A 132 6.41 4.35 1.92
C GLN A 132 6.92 5.24 3.06
N ILE A 133 7.13 6.53 2.79
CA ILE A 133 7.44 7.55 3.79
C ILE A 133 6.19 8.42 3.95
N GLN A 134 5.57 8.31 5.12
CA GLN A 134 4.31 8.98 5.44
C GLN A 134 4.56 10.42 5.91
N SER A 135 3.48 11.21 5.92
CA SER A 135 3.50 12.66 6.18
C SER A 135 4.23 13.06 7.48
N ASN A 136 4.06 12.29 8.54
CA ASN A 136 4.77 12.47 9.82
C ASN A 136 6.30 12.38 9.67
N ALA A 137 6.77 11.37 8.95
CA ALA A 137 8.19 11.14 8.75
C ALA A 137 8.80 12.17 7.78
N LEU A 138 8.08 12.56 6.73
CA LEU A 138 8.52 13.64 5.85
C LEU A 138 8.64 14.97 6.62
N ALA A 139 7.68 15.29 7.49
CA ALA A 139 7.74 16.50 8.31
C ALA A 139 8.90 16.48 9.32
N ALA A 140 9.21 15.32 9.92
CA ALA A 140 10.40 15.16 10.75
C ALA A 140 11.69 15.33 9.92
N MET A 141 11.72 14.83 8.69
CA MET A 141 12.84 15.01 7.78
C MET A 141 13.04 16.48 7.39
N GLU A 142 11.97 17.23 7.10
CA GLU A 142 12.03 18.68 6.85
C GLU A 142 12.61 19.43 8.05
N ALA A 143 12.19 19.06 9.27
CA ALA A 143 12.68 19.67 10.51
C ALA A 143 14.17 19.37 10.79
N ILE A 144 14.69 18.22 10.33
CA ILE A 144 16.11 17.88 10.40
C ILE A 144 16.90 18.62 9.32
N ASP A 145 16.48 18.45 8.06
CA ASP A 145 17.16 18.99 6.91
C ASP A 145 16.22 19.13 5.70
N GLN A 146 15.88 20.38 5.37
CA GLN A 146 15.02 20.71 4.23
C GLN A 146 15.60 20.25 2.89
N GLU A 147 16.92 20.31 2.68
CA GLU A 147 17.54 19.91 1.40
C GLU A 147 17.43 18.40 1.17
N VAL A 148 17.66 17.62 2.23
CA VAL A 148 17.44 16.16 2.24
C VAL A 148 15.97 15.83 2.02
N ALA A 149 15.06 16.52 2.71
CA ALA A 149 13.62 16.31 2.55
C ALA A 149 13.17 16.62 1.11
N ASP A 150 13.64 17.72 0.53
CA ASP A 150 13.34 18.13 -0.85
C ASP A 150 13.87 17.11 -1.86
N GLU A 151 15.09 16.58 -1.68
CA GLU A 151 15.63 15.52 -2.54
C GLU A 151 14.82 14.23 -2.42
N VAL A 152 14.48 13.80 -1.20
CA VAL A 152 13.62 12.61 -0.98
C VAL A 152 12.24 12.80 -1.59
N MET A 153 11.66 14.00 -1.45
CA MET A 153 10.37 14.31 -2.05
C MET A 153 10.46 14.27 -3.57
N ARG A 154 11.48 14.90 -4.16
CA ARG A 154 11.70 14.94 -5.61
C ARG A 154 11.87 13.55 -6.23
N GLU A 155 12.60 12.66 -5.56
CA GLU A 155 12.83 11.29 -6.03
C GLU A 155 11.69 10.32 -5.69
N GLY A 156 10.79 10.69 -4.76
CA GLY A 156 9.65 9.88 -4.34
C GLY A 156 8.43 10.05 -5.23
N CYS A 157 7.75 8.95 -5.52
CA CYS A 157 6.43 8.95 -6.14
C CYS A 157 5.38 9.41 -5.12
N ILE A 158 4.58 10.43 -5.47
CA ILE A 158 3.48 10.89 -4.62
C ILE A 158 2.35 9.87 -4.71
N THR A 159 1.94 9.31 -3.57
CA THR A 159 0.82 8.36 -3.49
C THR A 159 -0.29 8.88 -2.59
N GLY A 160 0.02 9.84 -1.72
CA GLY A 160 -0.94 10.38 -0.77
C GLY A 160 -1.98 11.32 -1.39
N ASP A 161 -1.82 11.72 -2.65
CA ASP A 161 -2.70 12.60 -3.43
C ASP A 161 -3.83 11.85 -4.17
N ARG A 162 -3.83 10.52 -4.07
CA ARG A 162 -4.76 9.61 -4.74
C ARG A 162 -5.49 8.74 -3.73
N VAL A 163 -6.47 7.98 -4.22
CA VAL A 163 -7.23 7.04 -3.40
C VAL A 163 -6.31 5.90 -2.96
N ASN A 164 -6.32 5.64 -1.65
CA ASN A 164 -5.67 4.50 -1.02
C ASN A 164 -6.74 3.67 -0.31
N GLY A 165 -6.52 2.38 -0.01
CA GLY A 165 -7.55 1.64 0.74
C GLY A 165 -7.41 0.12 0.79
N LEU A 166 -8.47 -0.50 1.30
CA LEU A 166 -8.62 -1.95 1.39
C LEU A 166 -9.66 -2.43 0.38
N CYS A 167 -9.35 -3.50 -0.31
CA CYS A 167 -10.19 -4.19 -1.27
C CYS A 167 -10.45 -5.63 -0.80
N ASP A 168 -11.55 -6.22 -1.23
CA ASP A 168 -11.73 -7.67 -1.18
C ASP A 168 -10.75 -8.35 -2.15
N GLY A 169 -10.06 -9.40 -1.72
CA GLY A 169 -9.08 -10.08 -2.56
C GLY A 169 -9.67 -10.88 -3.71
N LEU A 170 -10.88 -11.42 -3.55
CA LEU A 170 -11.55 -12.24 -4.56
C LEU A 170 -12.24 -11.37 -5.61
N THR A 171 -12.99 -10.36 -5.17
CA THR A 171 -13.81 -9.52 -6.07
C THR A 171 -13.09 -8.26 -6.53
N GLY A 172 -12.11 -7.76 -5.77
CA GLY A 172 -11.45 -6.47 -6.02
C GLY A 172 -12.28 -5.26 -5.58
N GLU A 173 -13.49 -5.47 -5.05
CA GLU A 173 -14.37 -4.40 -4.59
C GLU A 173 -13.78 -3.66 -3.39
N TRP A 174 -14.07 -2.37 -3.27
CA TRP A 174 -13.60 -1.57 -2.14
C TRP A 174 -14.29 -1.98 -0.85
N TYR A 175 -13.50 -2.43 0.11
CA TYR A 175 -13.95 -2.58 1.48
C TYR A 175 -14.01 -1.22 2.17
N ILE A 176 -12.93 -0.43 2.08
CA ILE A 176 -12.85 0.95 2.56
C ILE A 176 -11.79 1.73 1.80
N LYS A 177 -12.04 3.02 1.56
CA LYS A 177 -11.08 3.97 1.00
C LYS A 177 -10.54 4.89 2.09
N PHE A 178 -9.27 5.25 1.97
CA PHE A 178 -8.51 6.08 2.90
C PHE A 178 -8.21 7.42 2.23
N ASP A 179 -8.63 8.49 2.90
CA ASP A 179 -8.21 9.85 2.58
C ASP A 179 -6.91 10.14 3.33
N THR A 180 -5.80 10.03 2.60
CA THR A 180 -4.47 10.35 3.12
C THR A 180 -4.04 11.78 2.79
N PHE A 181 -4.74 12.44 1.87
CA PHE A 181 -4.39 13.76 1.36
C PHE A 181 -4.82 14.86 2.33
N HIS A 182 -6.13 14.94 2.64
CA HIS A 182 -6.65 16.06 3.41
C HIS A 182 -6.14 16.13 4.85
N PRO A 183 -5.90 15.01 5.57
CA PRO A 183 -5.26 15.07 6.88
C PRO A 183 -3.87 15.71 6.83
N ALA A 184 -3.08 15.45 5.79
CA ALA A 184 -1.76 16.05 5.62
C ALA A 184 -1.89 17.55 5.32
N VAL A 185 -2.73 17.93 4.36
CA VAL A 185 -2.95 19.33 3.96
C VAL A 185 -3.46 20.18 5.14
N LYS A 186 -4.47 19.69 5.87
CA LYS A 186 -5.04 20.41 7.03
C LYS A 186 -4.01 20.68 8.12
N LYS A 187 -3.01 19.81 8.26
CA LYS A 187 -1.92 19.93 9.24
C LYS A 187 -0.68 20.63 8.70
N GLY A 188 -0.68 21.05 7.42
CA GLY A 188 0.50 21.62 6.76
C GLY A 188 1.67 20.64 6.76
N LEU A 189 1.40 19.39 6.37
CA LEU A 189 2.38 18.31 6.26
C LEU A 189 2.61 17.93 4.80
N PRO A 190 3.82 17.44 4.45
CA PRO A 190 4.07 16.86 3.14
C PRO A 190 3.16 15.68 2.85
N VAL A 191 2.77 15.51 1.59
CA VAL A 191 1.93 14.38 1.17
C VAL A 191 2.77 13.11 1.11
N THR A 192 2.18 11.99 1.53
CA THR A 192 2.85 10.67 1.59
C THR A 192 3.44 10.26 0.24
N ARG A 193 4.67 9.72 0.28
CA ARG A 193 5.40 9.28 -0.92
C ARG A 193 5.92 7.85 -0.78
N VAL A 194 6.16 7.22 -1.91
CA VAL A 194 6.87 5.95 -2.01
C VAL A 194 8.18 6.17 -2.76
N ILE A 195 9.28 5.73 -2.18
CA ILE A 195 10.62 5.92 -2.73
C ILE A 195 11.39 4.59 -2.70
N SER A 196 12.26 4.40 -3.69
CA SER A 196 13.25 3.32 -3.64
C SER A 196 14.06 3.42 -2.34
N ARG A 197 14.10 2.33 -1.57
CA ARG A 197 14.87 2.28 -0.31
C ARG A 197 16.35 2.56 -0.53
N VAL A 198 16.90 2.06 -1.65
CA VAL A 198 18.28 2.33 -2.07
C VAL A 198 18.49 3.82 -2.32
N THR A 199 17.59 4.45 -3.09
CA THR A 199 17.68 5.89 -3.39
C THR A 199 17.61 6.70 -2.11
N LEU A 200 16.67 6.40 -1.20
CA LEU A 200 16.56 7.05 0.10
C LEU A 200 17.86 6.93 0.90
N GLN A 201 18.41 5.73 1.06
CA GLN A 201 19.66 5.53 1.82
C GLN A 201 20.86 6.23 1.16
N LEU A 202 20.93 6.28 -0.18
CA LEU A 202 21.96 7.00 -0.91
C LEU A 202 21.88 8.51 -0.70
N ILE A 203 20.67 9.09 -0.66
CA ILE A 203 20.47 10.51 -0.36
C ILE A 203 20.99 10.81 1.05
N LEU A 204 20.58 10.00 2.04
CA LEU A 204 21.01 10.17 3.42
C LEU A 204 22.52 9.98 3.60
N ALA A 205 23.12 8.96 2.98
CA ALA A 205 24.56 8.72 3.05
C ALA A 205 25.36 9.88 2.44
N ARG A 206 24.93 10.40 1.28
CA ARG A 206 25.54 11.59 0.66
C ARG A 206 25.44 12.82 1.56
N ALA A 207 24.31 13.00 2.25
CA ALA A 207 24.14 14.10 3.19
C ALA A 207 25.10 13.98 4.40
N VAL A 208 25.26 12.78 4.95
CA VAL A 208 26.24 12.51 6.03
C VAL A 208 27.67 12.81 5.57
N GLU A 209 28.07 12.28 4.41
CA GLU A 209 29.41 12.51 3.84
C GLU A 209 29.68 13.99 3.55
N ARG A 210 28.66 14.74 3.07
CA ARG A 210 28.75 16.18 2.84
C ARG A 210 28.93 16.98 4.12
N LEU A 211 28.27 16.59 5.21
CA LEU A 211 28.29 17.32 6.48
C LEU A 211 29.52 17.02 7.34
N GLY A 212 29.94 15.75 7.41
CA GLY A 212 31.02 15.33 8.31
C GLY A 212 32.25 14.73 7.60
N GLY A 213 32.22 14.59 6.28
CA GLY A 213 33.31 14.04 5.47
C GLY A 213 33.19 12.54 5.17
N PRO A 214 34.03 12.01 4.26
CA PRO A 214 33.92 10.65 3.74
C PRO A 214 34.24 9.56 4.76
N SER A 215 34.88 9.90 5.89
CA SER A 215 35.25 8.94 6.95
C SER A 215 34.15 8.70 7.98
N VAL A 216 33.05 9.47 7.96
CA VAL A 216 31.98 9.34 8.95
C VAL A 216 31.27 8.00 8.86
N ILE A 217 31.14 7.44 7.66
CA ILE A 217 30.51 6.13 7.45
C ILE A 217 31.61 5.08 7.24
N CYS A 218 31.77 4.19 8.21
CA CYS A 218 32.65 3.04 8.14
C CYS A 218 31.86 1.79 7.72
N ASN A 219 32.04 1.37 6.46
CA ASN A 219 31.44 0.14 5.92
C ASN A 219 32.26 -1.11 6.25
N GLY A 220 31.64 -2.30 6.17
CA GLY A 220 32.31 -3.58 6.39
C GLY A 220 32.71 -3.80 7.84
N CYS A 221 32.15 -3.01 8.76
CA CYS A 221 32.56 -2.92 10.15
C CYS A 221 31.33 -2.98 11.05
N GLY A 222 30.88 -4.19 11.41
CA GLY A 222 29.82 -4.36 12.39
C GLY A 222 30.31 -4.13 13.82
N LEU A 223 29.39 -3.78 14.73
CA LEU A 223 29.65 -3.75 16.17
C LEU A 223 29.52 -5.15 16.75
N ARG A 224 30.54 -5.58 17.51
CA ARG A 224 30.57 -6.89 18.18
C ARG A 224 30.13 -6.82 19.64
N SER A 225 30.60 -5.82 20.37
CA SER A 225 30.25 -5.58 21.78
C SER A 225 30.57 -4.15 22.20
N PHE A 226 30.11 -3.73 23.36
CA PHE A 226 30.48 -2.46 23.99
C PHE A 226 30.84 -2.63 25.47
N GLU A 227 31.51 -1.64 26.06
CA GLU A 227 31.76 -1.58 27.51
C GLU A 227 31.72 -0.11 27.95
N GLU A 228 31.02 0.16 29.06
CA GLU A 228 31.09 1.47 29.71
C GLU A 228 32.24 1.47 30.71
N ARG A 229 33.12 2.47 30.64
CA ARG A 229 34.27 2.60 31.54
C ARG A 229 34.61 4.06 31.79
N THR A 230 35.45 4.32 32.79
CA THR A 230 36.05 5.65 32.96
C THR A 230 37.26 5.79 32.06
N SER A 231 37.27 6.82 31.21
CA SER A 231 38.36 7.12 30.31
C SER A 231 39.65 7.41 31.10
N PRO A 232 40.76 6.67 30.86
CA PRO A 232 42.02 6.94 31.55
C PRO A 232 42.61 8.32 31.21
N ALA A 233 42.27 8.87 30.04
CA ALA A 233 42.80 10.14 29.56
C ALA A 233 42.07 11.35 30.14
N THR A 234 40.75 11.26 30.33
CA THR A 234 39.92 12.40 30.76
C THR A 234 39.32 12.24 32.15
N GLY A 235 39.36 11.03 32.73
CA GLY A 235 38.68 10.70 33.98
C GLY A 235 37.15 10.72 33.87
N ARG A 236 36.59 10.89 32.66
CA ARG A 236 35.14 10.95 32.41
C ARG A 236 34.60 9.59 31.97
N PRO A 237 33.33 9.26 32.24
CA PRO A 237 32.77 8.01 31.76
C PRO A 237 32.61 8.05 30.22
N GLU A 238 32.99 6.97 29.56
CA GLU A 238 32.94 6.76 28.11
C GLU A 238 32.33 5.39 27.80
N VAL A 239 31.86 5.21 26.56
CA VAL A 239 31.54 3.89 26.01
C VAL A 239 32.59 3.50 24.98
N VAL A 240 33.09 2.27 25.06
CA VAL A 240 34.06 1.71 24.12
C VAL A 240 33.42 0.56 23.37
N VAL A 241 33.39 0.67 22.05
CA VAL A 241 32.89 -0.37 21.16
C VAL A 241 34.03 -1.23 20.64
N GLN A 242 33.78 -2.52 20.52
CA GLN A 242 34.62 -3.49 19.84
C GLN A 242 33.98 -3.81 18.49
N LEU A 243 34.75 -3.66 17.42
CA LEU A 243 34.31 -3.88 16.05
C LEU A 243 34.63 -5.31 15.59
N GLU A 244 33.90 -5.79 14.59
CA GLU A 244 34.11 -7.12 13.99
C GLU A 244 35.49 -7.30 13.36
N ASP A 245 36.13 -6.20 12.91
CA ASP A 245 37.48 -6.20 12.36
C ASP A 245 38.61 -6.17 13.41
N GLY A 246 38.25 -6.21 14.70
CA GLY A 246 39.19 -6.21 15.83
C GLY A 246 39.63 -4.82 16.29
N ARG A 247 39.22 -3.73 15.63
CA ARG A 247 39.45 -2.37 16.12
C ARG A 247 38.51 -2.03 17.27
N SER A 248 38.90 -1.03 18.06
CA SER A 248 38.07 -0.44 19.11
C SER A 248 37.92 1.06 18.93
N ALA A 249 36.77 1.62 19.29
CA ALA A 249 36.53 3.06 19.28
C ALA A 249 35.81 3.52 20.55
N SER A 250 36.16 4.70 21.07
CA SER A 250 35.49 5.31 22.21
C SER A 250 34.62 6.50 21.82
N ALA A 251 33.54 6.72 22.57
CA ALA A 251 32.59 7.82 22.42
C ALA A 251 31.92 8.19 23.75
N ASP A 252 31.24 9.33 23.77
CA ASP A 252 30.43 9.76 24.90
C ASP A 252 29.07 9.06 24.94
N LEU A 253 28.55 8.68 23.77
CA LEU A 253 27.27 8.00 23.56
C LEU A 253 27.37 6.93 22.46
N LEU A 254 26.72 5.78 22.68
CA LEU A 254 26.48 4.74 21.69
C LEU A 254 24.99 4.64 21.37
N VAL A 255 24.65 4.72 20.08
CA VAL A 255 23.30 4.51 19.56
C VAL A 255 23.26 3.18 18.80
N GLY A 256 22.46 2.23 19.27
CA GLY A 256 22.15 1.00 18.55
C GLY A 256 21.06 1.25 17.52
N ALA A 257 21.42 1.31 16.25
CA ALA A 257 20.52 1.45 15.08
C ALA A 257 20.68 0.25 14.11
N ASP A 258 21.07 -0.91 14.64
CA ASP A 258 21.52 -2.12 13.96
C ASP A 258 20.39 -3.15 13.70
N GLY A 259 19.14 -2.66 13.69
CA GLY A 259 17.98 -3.39 13.21
C GLY A 259 17.42 -4.46 14.14
N ILE A 260 16.50 -5.29 13.63
CA ILE A 260 15.81 -6.34 14.40
C ILE A 260 16.75 -7.39 15.01
N TRP A 261 17.94 -7.56 14.44
CA TRP A 261 18.97 -8.49 14.92
C TRP A 261 20.07 -7.80 15.74
N SER A 262 19.73 -6.65 16.34
CA SER A 262 20.66 -5.77 17.05
C SER A 262 21.54 -6.48 18.09
N THR A 263 22.85 -6.32 17.92
CA THR A 263 23.90 -6.72 18.87
C THR A 263 23.87 -5.81 20.09
N VAL A 264 23.68 -4.49 19.88
CA VAL A 264 23.62 -3.50 20.97
C VAL A 264 22.47 -3.83 21.92
N ARG A 265 21.28 -4.09 21.37
CA ARG A 265 20.09 -4.51 22.13
C ARG A 265 20.36 -5.78 22.92
N LYS A 266 20.96 -6.80 22.30
CA LYS A 266 21.25 -8.09 22.94
C LYS A 266 22.13 -7.90 24.18
N GLN A 267 23.13 -7.03 24.11
CA GLN A 267 24.00 -6.76 25.24
C GLN A 267 23.35 -5.83 26.29
N LEU A 268 22.56 -4.84 25.87
CA LEU A 268 21.92 -3.86 26.74
C LEU A 268 20.87 -4.48 27.67
N ILE A 269 19.99 -5.32 27.12
CA ILE A 269 18.81 -5.85 27.82
C ILE A 269 18.72 -7.38 27.83
N GLY A 270 19.69 -8.07 27.24
CA GLY A 270 19.71 -9.53 27.12
C GLY A 270 19.11 -10.06 25.83
N GLU A 271 19.39 -11.34 25.56
CA GLU A 271 18.89 -12.03 24.37
C GLU A 271 17.40 -12.35 24.51
N THR A 272 16.59 -11.77 23.63
CA THR A 272 15.19 -12.18 23.44
C THR A 272 15.00 -12.65 22.01
N LYS A 273 14.14 -13.64 21.79
CA LYS A 273 13.84 -14.15 20.45
C LYS A 273 12.97 -13.15 19.68
N ALA A 274 13.21 -13.03 18.37
CA ALA A 274 12.24 -12.41 17.47
C ALA A 274 11.02 -13.34 17.31
N THR A 275 9.84 -12.75 17.21
CA THR A 275 8.58 -13.49 17.11
C THR A 275 8.16 -13.55 15.65
N TYR A 276 7.97 -14.75 15.13
CA TYR A 276 7.40 -14.94 13.80
C TYR A 276 5.95 -14.43 13.80
N SER A 277 5.61 -13.58 12.82
CA SER A 277 4.28 -12.95 12.75
C SER A 277 3.17 -13.90 12.31
N GLY A 278 3.52 -15.11 11.86
CA GLY A 278 2.61 -16.09 11.30
C GLY A 278 2.50 -16.06 9.77
N TYR A 279 3.28 -15.20 9.09
CA TYR A 279 3.20 -15.03 7.64
C TYR A 279 4.57 -15.05 6.97
N THR A 280 4.60 -15.74 5.84
CA THR A 280 5.61 -15.54 4.81
C THR A 280 5.12 -14.46 3.86
N CYS A 281 6.04 -13.60 3.44
CA CYS A 281 5.83 -12.51 2.51
C CYS A 281 6.60 -12.77 1.23
N TYR A 282 5.90 -12.72 0.11
CA TYR A 282 6.46 -12.63 -1.23
C TYR A 282 6.48 -11.17 -1.65
N THR A 283 7.53 -10.72 -2.31
CA THR A 283 7.65 -9.35 -2.79
C THR A 283 8.04 -9.32 -4.25
N GLY A 284 7.52 -8.36 -5.01
CA GLY A 284 7.90 -8.13 -6.39
C GLY A 284 7.74 -6.67 -6.81
N ILE A 285 8.39 -6.32 -7.92
CA ILE A 285 8.20 -5.04 -8.63
C ILE A 285 7.86 -5.40 -10.07
N SER A 286 6.66 -5.05 -10.49
CA SER A 286 6.16 -5.30 -11.84
C SER A 286 6.43 -4.09 -12.72
N ASP A 287 6.86 -4.31 -13.97
CA ASP A 287 6.78 -3.34 -15.06
C ASP A 287 5.33 -3.23 -15.55
N PHE A 288 4.49 -2.68 -14.69
CA PHE A 288 3.05 -2.64 -14.85
C PHE A 288 2.54 -1.30 -14.34
N THR A 289 1.75 -0.62 -15.17
CA THR A 289 1.00 0.57 -14.77
C THR A 289 -0.46 0.20 -14.69
N ALA A 290 -1.11 0.48 -13.56
CA ALA A 290 -2.52 0.21 -13.43
C ALA A 290 -3.35 1.07 -14.39
N ALA A 291 -4.45 0.51 -14.90
CA ALA A 291 -5.46 1.23 -15.68
C ALA A 291 -6.02 2.50 -14.98
N ASP A 292 -5.97 2.49 -13.65
CA ASP A 292 -6.49 3.53 -12.77
C ASP A 292 -5.43 4.24 -11.95
N ILE A 293 -4.18 4.17 -12.41
CA ILE A 293 -3.04 4.73 -11.71
C ILE A 293 -3.26 6.20 -11.35
N ASP A 294 -3.90 6.97 -12.22
CA ASP A 294 -4.19 8.39 -12.02
C ASP A 294 -5.14 8.69 -10.85
N ILE A 295 -5.91 7.70 -10.40
CA ILE A 295 -6.94 7.86 -9.36
C ILE A 295 -6.58 7.07 -8.11
N VAL A 296 -5.93 5.91 -8.25
CA VAL A 296 -5.65 4.96 -7.18
C VAL A 296 -4.15 4.70 -7.10
N ALA A 297 -3.55 4.92 -5.94
CA ALA A 297 -2.12 4.72 -5.73
C ALA A 297 -1.78 3.47 -4.90
N TYR A 298 -2.65 3.06 -3.98
CA TYR A 298 -2.36 1.99 -3.03
C TYR A 298 -3.59 1.14 -2.72
N ARG A 299 -3.40 -0.20 -2.68
CA ARG A 299 -4.44 -1.17 -2.34
C ARG A 299 -3.91 -2.27 -1.42
N VAL A 300 -4.73 -2.68 -0.47
CA VAL A 300 -4.56 -3.93 0.27
C VAL A 300 -5.77 -4.83 0.00
N PHE A 301 -5.54 -5.92 -0.70
CA PHE A 301 -6.49 -6.97 -0.99
C PHE A 301 -6.55 -7.96 0.18
N LEU A 302 -7.72 -8.09 0.80
CA LEU A 302 -7.94 -8.89 2.00
C LEU A 302 -8.40 -10.31 1.69
N GLY A 303 -7.96 -11.29 2.49
CA GLY A 303 -8.36 -12.67 2.36
C GLY A 303 -8.13 -13.48 3.64
N ASN A 304 -8.75 -14.65 3.72
CA ASN A 304 -8.64 -15.50 4.90
C ASN A 304 -7.29 -16.23 4.92
N GLY A 305 -6.45 -15.93 5.89
CA GLY A 305 -5.10 -16.47 6.04
C GLY A 305 -4.06 -15.85 5.09
N GLN A 306 -4.44 -14.82 4.32
CA GLN A 306 -3.57 -14.24 3.29
C GLN A 306 -4.05 -12.85 2.87
N TYR A 307 -3.14 -11.99 2.46
CA TYR A 307 -3.48 -10.66 1.93
C TYR A 307 -2.41 -10.18 0.96
N PHE A 308 -2.78 -9.28 0.05
CA PHE A 308 -1.90 -8.82 -1.01
C PHE A 308 -1.90 -7.29 -1.05
N VAL A 309 -0.74 -6.67 -1.07
CA VAL A 309 -0.57 -5.21 -1.09
C VAL A 309 -0.02 -4.81 -2.45
N SER A 310 -0.50 -3.72 -3.02
CA SER A 310 0.08 -3.10 -4.21
C SER A 310 0.22 -1.59 -4.03
N SER A 311 1.33 -1.02 -4.50
CA SER A 311 1.61 0.41 -4.46
C SER A 311 2.27 0.90 -5.74
N ASP A 312 1.84 2.06 -6.21
CA ASP A 312 2.58 2.83 -7.21
C ASP A 312 3.94 3.25 -6.66
N VAL A 313 4.97 3.10 -7.48
CA VAL A 313 6.35 3.51 -7.17
C VAL A 313 6.91 4.47 -8.23
N GLY A 314 6.07 4.92 -9.16
CA GLY A 314 6.41 5.80 -10.27
C GLY A 314 7.06 5.06 -11.44
N ASN A 315 7.33 5.82 -12.52
CA ASN A 315 8.04 5.35 -13.71
C ASN A 315 7.44 4.08 -14.35
N GLY A 316 6.11 3.95 -14.26
CA GLY A 316 5.37 2.83 -14.84
C GLY A 316 5.53 1.49 -14.11
N LYS A 317 6.02 1.50 -12.87
CA LYS A 317 6.26 0.31 -12.05
C LYS A 317 5.28 0.25 -10.87
N MET A 318 4.94 -0.97 -10.47
CA MET A 318 4.12 -1.25 -9.30
C MET A 318 4.86 -2.21 -8.37
N GLN A 319 4.97 -1.86 -7.09
CA GLN A 319 5.45 -2.78 -6.07
C GLN A 319 4.29 -3.56 -5.48
N TRP A 320 4.52 -4.82 -5.14
CA TRP A 320 3.55 -5.61 -4.40
C TRP A 320 4.17 -6.53 -3.35
N TYR A 321 3.33 -6.90 -2.38
CA TYR A 321 3.63 -7.83 -1.29
C TYR A 321 2.49 -8.85 -1.14
N GLY A 322 2.76 -10.14 -1.31
CA GLY A 322 1.82 -11.23 -1.06
C GLY A 322 2.12 -11.93 0.26
N PHE A 323 1.23 -11.80 1.24
CA PHE A 323 1.37 -12.44 2.54
C PHE A 323 0.53 -13.70 2.59
N HIS A 324 1.13 -14.81 3.01
CA HIS A 324 0.48 -16.10 3.11
C HIS A 324 0.81 -16.76 4.46
N LYS A 325 -0.21 -17.27 5.14
CA LYS A 325 -0.05 -17.93 6.43
C LYS A 325 0.54 -19.33 6.24
N GLU A 326 1.82 -19.47 6.54
CA GLU A 326 2.54 -20.74 6.52
C GLU A 326 3.59 -20.80 7.64
N PRO A 327 4.12 -21.99 7.99
CA PRO A 327 5.23 -22.11 8.94
C PRO A 327 6.50 -21.38 8.45
N PRO A 328 7.34 -20.84 9.35
CA PRO A 328 8.57 -20.18 8.96
C PRO A 328 9.62 -21.18 8.46
N GLY A 329 10.60 -20.71 7.70
CA GLY A 329 11.74 -21.48 7.21
C GLY A 329 11.51 -22.24 5.90
N GLY A 330 10.38 -21.99 5.22
CA GLY A 330 10.11 -22.56 3.90
C GLY A 330 11.08 -22.09 2.82
N THR A 331 11.23 -22.91 1.77
CA THR A 331 11.98 -22.56 0.56
C THR A 331 11.18 -22.96 -0.66
N ASP A 332 11.32 -22.19 -1.74
CA ASP A 332 10.72 -22.51 -3.02
C ASP A 332 11.81 -22.93 -4.01
N PRO A 333 11.53 -23.87 -4.93
CA PRO A 333 12.42 -24.19 -6.03
C PRO A 333 12.79 -22.93 -6.83
N GLU A 334 14.03 -22.88 -7.32
CA GLU A 334 14.44 -21.83 -8.25
C GLU A 334 13.57 -21.88 -9.50
N GLY A 335 13.04 -20.72 -9.91
CA GLY A 335 12.10 -20.62 -11.03
C GLY A 335 10.65 -21.05 -10.72
N GLY A 336 10.35 -21.48 -9.49
CA GLY A 336 9.01 -21.97 -9.09
C GLY A 336 8.13 -20.99 -8.31
N ARG A 337 8.61 -19.78 -7.99
CA ARG A 337 7.93 -18.85 -7.08
C ARG A 337 6.69 -18.24 -7.71
N LYS A 338 6.72 -17.84 -8.99
CA LYS A 338 5.50 -17.35 -9.67
C LYS A 338 4.46 -18.45 -9.79
N GLY A 339 4.86 -19.69 -10.10
CA GLY A 339 3.97 -20.84 -10.12
C GLY A 339 3.24 -21.02 -8.79
N ARG A 340 3.98 -21.06 -7.68
CA ARG A 340 3.42 -21.11 -6.32
C ARG A 340 2.51 -19.93 -6.01
N LEU A 341 2.89 -18.71 -6.39
CA LEU A 341 2.04 -17.52 -6.19
C LEU A 341 0.73 -17.62 -6.97
N LEU A 342 0.73 -18.21 -8.16
CA LEU A 342 -0.50 -18.46 -8.92
C LEU A 342 -1.34 -19.60 -8.34
N GLU A 343 -0.73 -20.59 -7.66
CA GLU A 343 -1.49 -21.56 -6.87
C GLU A 343 -2.21 -20.88 -5.68
N ILE A 344 -1.51 -19.96 -4.99
CA ILE A 344 -2.01 -19.26 -3.80
C ILE A 344 -3.04 -18.17 -4.17
N PHE A 345 -2.73 -17.34 -5.17
CA PHE A 345 -3.47 -16.12 -5.52
C PHE A 345 -4.14 -16.18 -6.90
N GLY A 346 -4.00 -17.25 -7.67
CA GLY A 346 -4.56 -17.33 -9.03
C GLY A 346 -6.09 -17.29 -9.11
N HIS A 347 -6.76 -17.51 -7.98
CA HIS A 347 -8.21 -17.39 -7.84
C HIS A 347 -8.66 -16.00 -7.37
N TRP A 348 -7.73 -15.06 -7.17
CA TRP A 348 -8.03 -13.69 -6.74
C TRP A 348 -8.47 -12.84 -7.93
N ASN A 349 -8.87 -11.60 -7.63
CA ASN A 349 -9.21 -10.63 -8.66
C ASN A 349 -8.03 -10.42 -9.63
N ASP A 350 -8.37 -10.07 -10.87
CA ASP A 350 -7.42 -10.12 -11.99
C ASP A 350 -6.25 -9.16 -11.81
N TYR A 351 -6.44 -8.05 -11.10
CA TYR A 351 -5.36 -7.10 -10.84
C TYR A 351 -4.21 -7.72 -10.03
N VAL A 352 -4.51 -8.57 -9.04
CA VAL A 352 -3.49 -9.27 -8.25
C VAL A 352 -2.75 -10.30 -9.12
N VAL A 353 -3.50 -11.04 -9.93
CA VAL A 353 -2.94 -12.04 -10.85
C VAL A 353 -2.05 -11.38 -11.90
N ASP A 354 -2.47 -10.24 -12.45
CA ASP A 354 -1.74 -9.48 -13.46
C ASP A 354 -0.42 -8.94 -12.92
N LEU A 355 -0.40 -8.43 -11.68
CA LEU A 355 0.84 -8.00 -11.03
C LEU A 355 1.84 -9.15 -10.89
N ILE A 356 1.38 -10.33 -10.47
CA ILE A 356 2.22 -11.54 -10.35
C ILE A 356 2.74 -11.96 -11.73
N LYS A 357 1.89 -12.00 -12.76
CA LYS A 357 2.27 -12.37 -14.12
C LYS A 357 3.32 -11.41 -14.70
N ALA A 358 3.12 -10.10 -14.52
CA ALA A 358 3.99 -9.05 -15.03
C ALA A 358 5.34 -8.91 -14.28
N THR A 359 5.55 -9.63 -13.18
CA THR A 359 6.82 -9.59 -12.43
C THR A 359 7.77 -10.65 -12.98
N PRO A 360 9.02 -10.34 -13.36
CA PRO A 360 10.02 -11.35 -13.69
C PRO A 360 10.21 -12.36 -12.54
N GLU A 361 10.41 -13.64 -12.86
CA GLU A 361 10.51 -14.72 -11.87
C GLU A 361 11.66 -14.48 -10.87
N GLU A 362 12.80 -14.02 -11.38
CA GLU A 362 14.01 -13.68 -10.64
C GLU A 362 13.85 -12.49 -9.69
N ASP A 363 12.86 -11.63 -9.93
CA ASP A 363 12.56 -10.46 -9.09
C ASP A 363 11.54 -10.79 -7.98
N VAL A 364 10.99 -12.01 -7.95
CA VAL A 364 10.12 -12.50 -6.87
C VAL A 364 10.95 -13.06 -5.71
N LEU A 365 10.71 -12.54 -4.51
CA LEU A 365 11.48 -12.88 -3.32
C LEU A 365 10.56 -13.35 -2.19
N ARG A 366 10.97 -14.41 -1.49
CA ARG A 366 10.29 -14.96 -0.31
C ARG A 366 11.03 -14.55 0.96
N ARG A 367 10.31 -14.07 1.97
CA ARG A 367 10.85 -13.75 3.31
C ARG A 367 9.84 -14.05 4.39
N ASP A 368 10.32 -14.49 5.55
CA ASP A 368 9.47 -14.62 6.74
C ASP A 368 9.47 -13.32 7.53
N ILE A 369 8.29 -12.95 8.04
CA ILE A 369 8.11 -11.69 8.76
C ILE A 369 8.26 -11.92 10.26
N PHE A 370 9.12 -11.12 10.87
CA PHE A 370 9.38 -11.15 12.31
C PHE A 370 9.12 -9.77 12.92
N ASP A 371 8.64 -9.77 14.15
CA ASP A 371 8.58 -8.59 15.00
C ASP A 371 9.22 -8.89 16.37
N ARG A 372 9.23 -7.90 17.27
CA ARG A 372 9.65 -8.10 18.67
C ARG A 372 8.61 -7.49 19.61
N PRO A 373 8.25 -8.17 20.72
CA PRO A 373 7.44 -7.56 21.75
C PRO A 373 8.03 -6.20 22.21
N PRO A 374 7.18 -5.18 22.46
CA PRO A 374 7.64 -3.89 22.97
C PRO A 374 8.44 -4.05 24.28
N ILE A 375 9.46 -3.21 24.44
CA ILE A 375 10.30 -3.13 25.63
C ILE A 375 10.19 -1.74 26.27
N PHE A 376 10.35 -1.69 27.59
CA PHE A 376 10.28 -0.46 28.39
C PHE A 376 11.65 0.14 28.73
N THR A 377 12.72 -0.44 28.18
CA THR A 377 14.10 -0.01 28.42
C THR A 377 14.81 0.11 27.08
N TRP A 378 14.88 1.32 26.56
CA TRP A 378 15.55 1.67 25.32
C TRP A 378 16.94 2.23 25.58
N ALA A 379 17.20 2.69 26.80
CA ALA A 379 18.49 3.24 27.19
C ALA A 379 18.93 2.76 28.57
N LYS A 380 20.25 2.68 28.76
CA LYS A 380 20.90 2.49 30.05
C LYS A 380 22.29 3.11 29.98
N GLY A 381 22.61 3.96 30.95
CA GLY A 381 23.89 4.68 30.97
C GLY A 381 24.10 5.47 29.68
N ARG A 382 25.21 5.19 28.98
CA ARG A 382 25.62 5.87 27.74
C ARG A 382 25.25 5.12 26.47
N VAL A 383 24.25 4.24 26.55
CA VAL A 383 23.79 3.42 25.42
C VAL A 383 22.29 3.57 25.24
N VAL A 384 21.86 3.83 24.00
CA VAL A 384 20.44 3.99 23.62
C VAL A 384 20.11 3.24 22.33
N LEU A 385 18.88 2.77 22.20
CA LEU A 385 18.35 2.08 21.02
C LEU A 385 17.48 3.01 20.16
N LEU A 386 17.54 2.82 18.84
CA LEU A 386 16.80 3.61 17.85
C LEU A 386 16.27 2.72 16.71
N GLY A 387 15.02 2.96 16.30
CA GLY A 387 14.39 2.21 15.21
C GLY A 387 14.16 0.73 15.57
N ASP A 388 14.34 -0.16 14.59
CA ASP A 388 14.04 -1.59 14.74
C ASP A 388 14.85 -2.29 15.86
N SER A 389 15.97 -1.72 16.32
CA SER A 389 16.69 -2.25 17.49
C SER A 389 15.89 -2.06 18.79
N ALA A 390 15.07 -1.00 18.88
CA ALA A 390 14.18 -0.73 19.99
C ALA A 390 12.79 -1.37 19.78
N HIS A 391 12.23 -1.25 18.57
CA HIS A 391 10.80 -1.47 18.35
C HIS A 391 10.42 -2.09 16.99
N ALA A 392 11.21 -3.07 16.53
CA ALA A 392 10.88 -3.85 15.33
C ALA A 392 9.42 -4.34 15.33
N MET A 393 8.65 -3.90 14.34
CA MET A 393 7.21 -4.10 14.24
C MET A 393 6.79 -4.72 12.90
N GLN A 394 5.57 -5.23 12.82
CA GLN A 394 5.01 -5.75 11.58
C GLN A 394 4.78 -4.63 10.54
N PRO A 395 4.89 -4.92 9.23
CA PRO A 395 4.87 -3.89 8.19
C PRO A 395 3.46 -3.35 7.87
N ASN A 396 2.40 -3.84 8.53
CA ASN A 396 1.01 -3.64 8.13
C ASN A 396 0.50 -2.19 8.16
N LEU A 397 1.20 -1.29 8.83
CA LEU A 397 0.91 0.16 8.80
C LEU A 397 1.94 0.97 8.02
N GLY A 398 3.00 0.35 7.50
CA GLY A 398 4.09 1.06 6.80
C GLY A 398 4.83 2.07 7.68
N GLN A 399 4.87 1.87 9.01
CA GLN A 399 5.36 2.87 9.97
C GLN A 399 6.73 2.56 10.60
N GLY A 400 7.32 1.37 10.44
CA GLY A 400 8.60 1.04 11.09
C GLY A 400 9.73 2.03 10.73
N GLY A 401 9.92 2.28 9.42
CA GLY A 401 10.89 3.28 8.95
C GLY A 401 10.52 4.72 9.35
N CYS A 402 9.23 5.05 9.33
CA CYS A 402 8.73 6.35 9.76
C CYS A 402 9.00 6.62 11.25
N MET A 403 8.86 5.59 12.11
CA MET A 403 9.19 5.69 13.53
C MET A 403 10.67 5.88 13.76
N ALA A 404 11.53 5.18 13.02
CA ALA A 404 12.97 5.38 13.09
C ALA A 404 13.40 6.81 12.66
N ILE A 405 12.68 7.43 11.73
CA ILE A 405 12.90 8.83 11.32
C ILE A 405 12.50 9.80 12.43
N GLU A 406 11.33 9.60 13.04
CA GLU A 406 10.90 10.42 14.17
C GLU A 406 11.81 10.23 15.40
N ASP A 407 12.30 9.02 15.65
CA ASP A 407 13.26 8.76 16.72
C ASP A 407 14.56 9.54 16.50
N ALA A 408 15.06 9.58 15.26
CA ALA A 408 16.26 10.33 14.91
C ALA A 408 16.08 11.83 15.20
N TYR A 409 14.91 12.38 14.88
CA TYR A 409 14.57 13.77 15.21
C TYR A 409 14.54 13.99 16.73
N GLU A 410 13.79 13.15 17.46
CA GLU A 410 13.58 13.34 18.90
C GLU A 410 14.88 13.20 19.69
N LEU A 411 15.68 12.16 19.39
CA LEU A 411 16.96 11.95 20.05
C LEU A 411 17.94 13.10 19.81
N ALA A 412 18.01 13.61 18.58
CA ALA A 412 18.85 14.76 18.26
C ALA A 412 18.36 16.04 18.96
N LEU A 413 17.04 16.26 19.02
CA LEU A 413 16.44 17.39 19.71
C LEU A 413 16.77 17.37 21.21
N ASP A 414 16.58 16.24 21.88
CA ASP A 414 16.85 16.09 23.31
C ASP A 414 18.35 16.27 23.63
N LEU A 415 19.24 15.70 22.82
CA LEU A 415 20.69 15.90 22.95
C LEU A 415 21.09 17.37 22.76
N SER A 416 20.55 18.03 21.74
CA SER A 416 20.82 19.46 21.48
C SER A 416 20.33 20.36 22.60
N ASN A 417 19.14 20.09 23.14
CA ASN A 417 18.57 20.83 24.27
C ASN A 417 19.43 20.66 25.53
N ALA A 418 19.86 19.43 25.81
CA ALA A 418 20.72 19.14 26.95
C ALA A 418 22.10 19.80 26.83
N LEU A 419 22.72 19.75 25.64
CA LEU A 419 23.99 20.41 25.37
C LEU A 419 23.88 21.93 25.49
N SER A 420 22.78 22.51 25.01
CA SER A 420 22.49 23.95 25.14
C SER A 420 22.30 24.35 26.61
N ALA A 421 21.56 23.55 27.39
CA ALA A 421 21.37 23.77 28.83
C ALA A 421 22.69 23.66 29.62
N ALA A 422 23.62 22.83 29.15
CA ALA A 422 24.98 22.69 29.68
C ALA A 422 25.97 23.77 29.17
N GLY A 423 25.49 24.80 28.46
CA GLY A 423 26.35 25.87 27.93
C GLY A 423 27.32 25.43 26.84
N GLY A 424 27.05 24.30 26.17
CA GLY A 424 27.92 23.70 25.16
C GLY A 424 29.06 22.84 25.69
N ASP A 425 29.13 22.57 27.01
CA ASP A 425 30.08 21.61 27.56
C ASP A 425 29.51 20.19 27.53
N ALA A 426 29.96 19.38 26.57
CA ALA A 426 29.59 17.97 26.46
C ALA A 426 29.87 17.16 27.74
N GLY A 427 30.88 17.54 28.51
CA GLY A 427 31.23 16.85 29.76
C GLY A 427 30.31 17.14 30.94
N ALA A 428 29.54 18.24 30.86
CA ALA A 428 28.58 18.64 31.88
C ALA A 428 27.18 18.05 31.62
N VAL A 429 26.96 17.43 30.45
CA VAL A 429 25.69 16.78 30.13
C VAL A 429 25.58 15.43 30.84
N ASP A 430 24.58 15.31 31.70
CA ASP A 430 24.15 14.00 32.21
C ASP A 430 23.27 13.33 31.16
N LEU A 431 23.78 12.25 30.54
CA LEU A 431 23.09 11.57 29.45
C LEU A 431 21.92 10.72 29.93
N GLU A 432 21.93 10.21 31.18
CA GLU A 432 20.91 9.27 31.62
C GLU A 432 19.49 9.89 31.67
N PRO A 433 19.28 11.12 32.21
CA PRO A 433 18.02 11.83 32.11
C PRO A 433 17.60 12.12 30.67
N VAL A 434 18.55 12.51 29.80
CA VAL A 434 18.27 12.85 28.40
C VAL A 434 17.75 11.63 27.65
N MET A 435 18.38 10.47 27.83
CA MET A 435 17.93 9.24 27.18
C MET A 435 16.58 8.76 27.73
N ARG A 436 16.29 9.02 29.00
CA ARG A 436 14.97 8.74 29.58
C ARG A 436 13.89 9.64 28.99
N THR A 437 14.16 10.93 28.82
CA THR A 437 13.24 11.87 28.14
C THR A 437 12.94 11.41 26.72
N TYR A 438 13.96 11.07 25.93
CA TYR A 438 13.79 10.51 24.59
C TYR A 438 12.91 9.26 24.62
N GLN A 439 13.20 8.31 25.51
CA GLN A 439 12.40 7.10 25.65
C GLN A 439 10.94 7.44 25.97
N ASP A 440 10.69 8.28 26.96
CA ASP A 440 9.34 8.58 27.43
C ASP A 440 8.51 9.30 26.36
N ASN A 441 9.12 10.21 25.59
CA ASN A 441 8.48 10.91 24.48
C ASN A 441 8.08 9.95 23.35
N ARG A 442 8.89 8.90 23.09
CA ARG A 442 8.68 7.97 21.98
C ARG A 442 7.84 6.75 22.36
N LEU A 443 7.93 6.28 23.60
CA LEU A 443 7.42 4.97 24.02
C LEU A 443 5.91 4.81 23.78
N VAL A 444 5.10 5.82 24.16
CA VAL A 444 3.64 5.75 24.00
C VAL A 444 3.26 5.69 22.52
N ARG A 445 3.87 6.56 21.71
CA ARG A 445 3.60 6.65 20.27
C ARG A 445 3.99 5.36 19.55
N VAL A 446 5.22 4.90 19.77
CA VAL A 446 5.73 3.69 19.13
C VAL A 446 4.98 2.44 19.59
N SER A 447 4.70 2.29 20.88
CA SER A 447 3.94 1.13 21.40
C SER A 447 2.52 1.08 20.84
N SER A 448 1.88 2.23 20.67
CA SER A 448 0.54 2.32 20.08
C SER A 448 0.56 1.92 18.61
N ILE A 449 1.53 2.43 17.82
CA ILE A 449 1.70 2.04 16.41
C ILE A 449 2.00 0.55 16.28
N HIS A 450 2.89 0.02 17.12
CA HIS A 450 3.22 -1.39 17.16
C HIS A 450 1.98 -2.26 17.45
N GLY A 451 1.18 -1.90 18.44
CA GLY A 451 -0.08 -2.59 18.76
C GLY A 451 -1.08 -2.55 17.61
N MET A 452 -1.27 -1.38 17.00
CA MET A 452 -2.15 -1.23 15.84
C MET A 452 -1.65 -2.01 14.61
N ALA A 453 -0.33 -2.09 14.39
CA ALA A 453 0.24 -2.88 13.29
C ALA A 453 -0.08 -4.38 13.43
N ARG A 454 0.05 -4.94 14.64
CA ARG A 454 -0.37 -6.33 14.92
C ARG A 454 -1.87 -6.52 14.75
N MET A 455 -2.68 -5.56 15.20
CA MET A 455 -4.13 -5.61 15.03
C MET A 455 -4.52 -5.57 13.55
N ALA A 456 -3.89 -4.70 12.75
CA ALA A 456 -4.12 -4.60 11.31
C ALA A 456 -3.74 -5.91 10.59
N ALA A 457 -2.63 -6.55 10.96
CA ALA A 457 -2.25 -7.85 10.43
C ALA A 457 -3.29 -8.92 10.77
N TYR A 458 -3.72 -8.98 12.04
CA TYR A 458 -4.74 -9.92 12.48
C TYR A 458 -6.06 -9.71 11.73
N MET A 459 -6.53 -8.45 11.61
CA MET A 459 -7.75 -8.12 10.87
C MET A 459 -7.65 -8.47 9.39
N ALA A 460 -6.53 -8.18 8.74
CA ALA A 460 -6.35 -8.45 7.32
C ALA A 460 -6.37 -9.96 7.02
N SER A 461 -5.79 -10.75 7.92
CA SER A 461 -5.70 -12.20 7.78
C SER A 461 -6.92 -13.00 8.27
N THR A 462 -7.80 -12.39 9.07
CA THR A 462 -9.03 -13.04 9.56
C THR A 462 -10.26 -12.62 8.76
N TYR A 463 -10.05 -11.80 7.72
CA TYR A 463 -11.07 -11.38 6.80
C TYR A 463 -11.64 -12.59 6.04
N LYS A 464 -12.97 -12.73 6.07
CA LYS A 464 -13.71 -13.71 5.27
C LYS A 464 -14.68 -12.97 4.37
N CYS A 465 -14.62 -13.24 3.07
CA CYS A 465 -15.52 -12.61 2.12
C CYS A 465 -16.92 -13.20 2.28
N TYR A 466 -17.01 -14.53 2.32
CA TYR A 466 -18.27 -15.25 2.32
C TYR A 466 -18.50 -16.07 3.60
N LEU A 467 -19.78 -16.28 3.91
CA LEU A 467 -20.21 -17.17 4.98
C LEU A 467 -19.86 -18.63 4.60
N GLY A 468 -19.48 -19.42 5.60
CA GLY A 468 -19.20 -20.84 5.42
C GLY A 468 -17.76 -21.16 5.03
N GLU A 469 -16.91 -20.15 4.77
CA GLU A 469 -15.47 -20.34 4.53
C GLU A 469 -14.81 -21.16 5.66
N GLY A 470 -14.40 -22.38 5.33
CA GLY A 470 -13.78 -23.34 6.26
C GLY A 470 -14.77 -24.20 7.07
N TRP A 471 -16.06 -24.14 6.76
CA TRP A 471 -17.12 -24.95 7.38
C TRP A 471 -17.80 -25.90 6.38
N SER A 472 -18.27 -25.39 5.22
CA SER A 472 -18.98 -26.21 4.24
C SER A 472 -18.91 -25.62 2.83
N LYS A 473 -18.41 -26.42 1.88
CA LYS A 473 -18.35 -26.07 0.45
C LYS A 473 -19.73 -25.74 -0.16
N TRP A 474 -20.81 -26.27 0.40
CA TRP A 474 -22.17 -25.97 -0.07
C TRP A 474 -22.58 -24.54 0.29
N VAL A 475 -22.27 -24.08 1.51
CA VAL A 475 -22.59 -22.70 1.94
C VAL A 475 -21.69 -21.70 1.22
N GLU A 476 -20.42 -22.04 1.00
CA GLU A 476 -19.47 -21.22 0.24
C GLU A 476 -19.95 -20.96 -1.21
N ARG A 477 -20.58 -21.96 -1.85
CA ARG A 477 -21.19 -21.80 -3.19
C ARG A 477 -22.31 -20.76 -3.24
N LEU A 478 -22.99 -20.50 -2.12
CA LEU A 478 -24.06 -19.51 -2.06
C LEU A 478 -23.54 -18.06 -2.06
N ARG A 479 -22.22 -17.85 -1.87
CA ARG A 479 -21.56 -16.53 -1.89
C ARG A 479 -22.28 -15.48 -1.03
N ILE A 480 -22.82 -15.89 0.12
CA ILE A 480 -23.49 -14.99 1.06
C ILE A 480 -22.42 -14.15 1.77
N PRO A 481 -22.47 -12.81 1.74
CA PRO A 481 -21.48 -11.97 2.41
C PRO A 481 -21.40 -12.28 3.91
N HIS A 482 -20.18 -12.39 4.44
CA HIS A 482 -19.99 -12.68 5.86
C HIS A 482 -20.54 -11.51 6.73
N PRO A 483 -21.37 -11.75 7.76
CA PRO A 483 -21.95 -10.65 8.57
C PRO A 483 -20.89 -9.79 9.26
N GLY A 484 -19.77 -10.40 9.64
CA GLY A 484 -18.60 -9.68 10.17
C GLY A 484 -17.98 -8.69 9.19
N ARG A 485 -18.09 -8.91 7.87
CA ARG A 485 -17.62 -7.96 6.84
C ARG A 485 -18.44 -6.66 6.90
N VAL A 486 -19.75 -6.76 7.06
CA VAL A 486 -20.64 -5.58 7.10
C VAL A 486 -20.41 -4.76 8.37
N VAL A 487 -20.42 -5.42 9.54
CA VAL A 487 -20.20 -4.75 10.83
C VAL A 487 -18.78 -4.17 10.90
N GLY A 488 -17.78 -4.93 10.47
CA GLY A 488 -16.39 -4.47 10.41
C GLY A 488 -16.24 -3.25 9.50
N ARG A 489 -16.90 -3.23 8.34
CA ARG A 489 -16.85 -2.08 7.42
C ARG A 489 -17.43 -0.83 8.06
N LEU A 490 -18.57 -0.94 8.74
CA LEU A 490 -19.18 0.19 9.44
C LEU A 490 -18.25 0.73 10.54
N MET A 491 -17.66 -0.16 11.35
CA MET A 491 -16.69 0.24 12.37
C MET A 491 -15.50 0.97 11.77
N MET A 492 -14.95 0.46 10.66
CA MET A 492 -13.81 1.07 9.97
C MET A 492 -14.18 2.45 9.40
N LEU A 493 -15.36 2.63 8.81
CA LEU A 493 -15.81 3.93 8.31
C LEU A 493 -15.89 4.99 9.42
N VAL A 494 -16.26 4.60 10.63
CA VAL A 494 -16.35 5.51 11.79
C VAL A 494 -14.98 5.81 12.40
N THR A 495 -14.12 4.80 12.52
CA THR A 495 -12.87 4.91 13.30
C THR A 495 -11.67 5.32 12.45
N MET A 496 -11.63 4.94 11.18
CA MET A 496 -10.44 5.12 10.33
C MET A 496 -10.01 6.57 10.13
N PRO A 497 -10.89 7.57 9.98
CA PRO A 497 -10.45 8.97 9.85
C PRO A 497 -9.56 9.42 11.02
N GLY A 498 -9.94 9.08 12.26
CA GLY A 498 -9.15 9.41 13.44
C GLY A 498 -7.85 8.61 13.55
N VAL A 499 -7.88 7.33 13.14
CA VAL A 499 -6.67 6.49 13.08
C VAL A 499 -5.68 7.07 12.07
N LEU A 500 -6.12 7.38 10.84
CA LEU A 500 -5.28 7.96 9.80
C LEU A 500 -4.73 9.32 10.23
N GLU A 501 -5.54 10.17 10.86
CA GLU A 501 -5.09 11.48 11.35
C GLU A 501 -3.95 11.36 12.38
N TRP A 502 -4.01 10.36 13.25
CA TRP A 502 -3.01 10.12 14.29
C TRP A 502 -1.76 9.37 13.77
N VAL A 503 -1.95 8.39 12.87
CA VAL A 503 -0.88 7.60 12.26
C VAL A 503 -0.09 8.45 11.27
N LEU A 504 -0.77 9.08 10.29
CA LEU A 504 -0.13 9.88 9.24
C LEU A 504 0.34 11.24 9.74
N GLY A 505 -0.46 11.88 10.59
CA GLY A 505 -0.23 13.26 11.02
C GLY A 505 0.31 13.39 12.43
N GLY A 506 0.81 12.31 13.03
CA GLY A 506 1.37 12.36 14.38
C GLY A 506 2.78 12.96 14.43
N ASN A 507 3.27 13.24 15.65
CA ASN A 507 4.52 13.95 15.94
C ASN A 507 4.57 15.44 15.53
N THR A 508 3.47 16.03 15.08
CA THR A 508 3.40 17.43 14.62
C THR A 508 3.90 18.44 15.64
N ASP A 509 3.54 18.25 16.91
CA ASP A 509 3.80 19.23 17.97
C ASP A 509 5.30 19.33 18.29
N HIS A 510 6.01 18.21 18.18
CA HIS A 510 7.46 18.14 18.39
C HIS A 510 8.23 18.75 17.21
N VAL A 511 7.73 18.62 15.97
CA VAL A 511 8.42 19.13 14.76
C VAL A 511 8.04 20.56 14.37
N ALA A 512 6.88 21.06 14.79
CA ALA A 512 6.39 22.40 14.46
C ALA A 512 7.35 23.56 14.81
N PRO A 513 8.12 23.54 15.91
CA PRO A 513 9.08 24.61 16.20
C PRO A 513 10.22 24.71 15.17
N ASN A 514 10.57 23.60 14.51
CA ASN A 514 11.74 23.49 13.64
C ASN A 514 11.38 23.37 12.15
N ARG A 515 10.10 23.56 11.78
CA ARG A 515 9.65 23.56 10.39
C ARG A 515 8.55 24.59 10.16
N THR A 516 8.42 25.07 8.93
CA THR A 516 7.24 25.88 8.55
C THR A 516 6.10 24.94 8.17
N ALA A 517 4.90 25.15 8.72
CA ALA A 517 3.74 24.33 8.39
C ALA A 517 3.14 24.75 7.03
N TYR A 518 3.48 24.03 5.96
CA TYR A 518 2.88 24.20 4.63
C TYR A 518 2.86 22.87 3.86
N CYS A 519 1.98 22.78 2.85
CA CYS A 519 1.96 21.67 1.89
C CYS A 519 2.33 22.23 0.52
N SER A 520 3.20 21.53 -0.23
CA SER A 520 3.61 21.97 -1.57
C SER A 520 2.43 21.94 -2.54
N LEU A 521 2.28 22.98 -3.37
CA LEU A 521 1.26 23.02 -4.43
C LEU A 521 1.47 21.91 -5.48
N GLY A 522 2.71 21.44 -5.63
CA GLY A 522 3.05 20.32 -6.50
C GLY A 522 2.53 18.96 -6.01
N ASP A 523 1.98 18.92 -4.79
CA ASP A 523 1.49 17.71 -4.15
C ASP A 523 -0.03 17.57 -4.20
N MET A 524 -0.72 18.50 -4.87
CA MET A 524 -2.15 18.37 -5.17
C MET A 524 -2.42 17.23 -6.16
N PRO A 525 -3.63 16.63 -6.17
CA PRO A 525 -4.00 15.61 -7.14
C PRO A 525 -3.78 16.12 -8.57
N LYS A 526 -2.83 15.52 -9.30
CA LYS A 526 -2.43 16.00 -10.63
C LYS A 526 -3.34 15.52 -11.76
N ALA A 527 -3.89 14.31 -11.61
CA ALA A 527 -4.61 13.66 -12.69
C ALA A 527 -6.12 13.93 -12.68
N PHE A 528 -6.66 14.48 -11.60
CA PHE A 528 -8.05 14.93 -11.52
C PHE A 528 -8.17 16.17 -10.63
N PRO A 529 -9.16 17.06 -10.87
CA PRO A 529 -9.37 18.20 -10.00
C PRO A 529 -9.78 17.72 -8.60
N GLU A 530 -9.18 18.31 -7.56
CA GLU A 530 -9.44 17.99 -6.13
C GLU A 530 -10.94 17.94 -5.79
N SER A 531 -11.77 18.76 -6.46
CA SER A 531 -13.23 18.76 -6.30
C SER A 531 -13.90 17.40 -6.54
N ARG A 532 -13.26 16.49 -7.27
CA ARG A 532 -13.76 15.13 -7.53
C ARG A 532 -13.29 14.10 -6.50
N PHE A 533 -12.38 14.44 -5.61
CA PHE A 533 -11.88 13.51 -4.60
C PHE A 533 -13.02 12.96 -3.74
N GLY A 534 -13.93 13.82 -3.28
CA GLY A 534 -15.11 13.41 -2.52
C GLY A 534 -16.04 12.46 -3.29
N GLU A 535 -16.21 12.69 -4.61
CA GLU A 535 -16.96 11.77 -5.49
C GLU A 535 -16.31 10.39 -5.52
N PHE A 536 -14.99 10.32 -5.72
CA PHE A 536 -14.26 9.05 -5.78
C PHE A 536 -14.21 8.33 -4.44
N MET A 537 -14.19 9.05 -3.32
CA MET A 537 -14.27 8.43 -1.99
C MET A 537 -15.65 7.81 -1.72
N ALA A 538 -16.73 8.41 -2.22
CA ALA A 538 -18.09 7.95 -1.97
C ALA A 538 -18.62 6.94 -3.00
N ASN A 539 -18.13 6.99 -4.24
CA ASN A 539 -18.67 6.21 -5.36
C ASN A 539 -17.59 5.39 -6.07
N ASP A 540 -17.58 4.07 -5.84
CA ASP A 540 -16.67 3.12 -6.49
C ASP A 540 -16.81 3.15 -8.02
N GLU A 541 -18.04 3.30 -8.52
CA GLU A 541 -18.27 3.36 -9.95
C GLU A 541 -17.72 4.65 -10.58
N ALA A 542 -17.59 5.74 -9.81
CA ALA A 542 -17.02 6.97 -10.32
C ALA A 542 -15.54 6.79 -10.68
N ILE A 543 -14.81 5.99 -9.88
CA ILE A 543 -13.44 5.57 -10.21
C ILE A 543 -13.47 4.79 -11.51
N VAL A 544 -14.26 3.70 -11.57
CA VAL A 544 -14.35 2.83 -12.75
C VAL A 544 -14.71 3.60 -14.04
N ARG A 545 -15.60 4.59 -13.95
CA ARG A 545 -16.00 5.46 -15.07
C ARG A 545 -14.90 6.43 -15.52
N ALA A 546 -14.07 6.87 -14.60
CA ALA A 546 -12.99 7.81 -14.89
C ALA A 546 -11.72 7.12 -15.43
N LEU A 547 -11.70 5.79 -15.48
CA LEU A 547 -10.54 5.03 -15.96
C LEU A 547 -10.39 5.14 -17.48
N HIS A 548 -9.14 5.27 -17.92
CA HIS A 548 -8.80 5.38 -19.33
C HIS A 548 -8.50 4.01 -19.98
N ALA A 549 -9.01 2.91 -19.43
CA ALA A 549 -8.68 1.55 -19.85
C ALA A 549 -9.81 0.81 -20.60
N ASP A 550 -9.40 -0.22 -21.33
CA ASP A 550 -10.29 -1.07 -22.11
C ASP A 550 -10.75 -2.26 -21.26
N TRP A 551 -11.98 -2.69 -21.52
CA TRP A 551 -12.57 -3.85 -20.87
C TRP A 551 -12.47 -5.02 -21.83
N LEU A 552 -11.87 -6.11 -21.38
CA LEU A 552 -11.68 -7.32 -22.14
C LEU A 552 -12.64 -8.39 -21.64
N LEU A 553 -13.18 -9.19 -22.55
CA LEU A 553 -13.87 -10.40 -22.17
C LEU A 553 -12.87 -11.56 -22.31
N VAL A 554 -12.57 -12.24 -21.21
CA VAL A 554 -11.55 -13.29 -21.18
C VAL A 554 -12.23 -14.63 -20.89
N SER A 555 -11.98 -15.63 -21.73
CA SER A 555 -12.54 -16.97 -21.50
C SER A 555 -11.73 -17.71 -20.44
N GLU A 556 -12.42 -18.25 -19.44
CA GLU A 556 -11.85 -19.17 -18.46
C GLU A 556 -12.52 -20.52 -18.68
N ARG A 557 -11.73 -21.54 -19.02
CA ARG A 557 -12.23 -22.92 -19.08
C ARG A 557 -12.21 -23.51 -17.69
N ALA A 558 -13.36 -24.01 -17.25
CA ALA A 558 -13.38 -24.86 -16.08
C ALA A 558 -12.60 -26.14 -16.43
N ALA A 559 -11.53 -26.42 -15.69
CA ALA A 559 -10.90 -27.74 -15.68
C ALA A 559 -11.93 -28.74 -15.14
N THR A 560 -12.86 -29.19 -15.99
CA THR A 560 -13.97 -30.01 -15.55
C THR A 560 -13.57 -31.47 -15.61
N SER A 561 -13.53 -32.07 -14.43
CA SER A 561 -13.71 -33.51 -14.21
C SER A 561 -12.56 -34.38 -14.73
N THR A 562 -11.46 -34.45 -13.97
CA THR A 562 -10.77 -35.75 -13.81
C THR A 562 -11.82 -36.72 -13.31
N ARG A 563 -12.30 -37.59 -14.22
CA ARG A 563 -13.22 -38.67 -13.91
C ARG A 563 -12.59 -39.41 -12.72
N MET A 564 -13.25 -39.40 -11.55
CA MET A 564 -12.84 -40.23 -10.43
C MET A 564 -12.82 -41.67 -10.92
N VAL A 565 -11.65 -42.21 -11.27
CA VAL A 565 -11.46 -43.63 -11.38
C VAL A 565 -11.61 -44.14 -9.96
N ALA A 566 -12.72 -44.84 -9.70
CA ALA A 566 -12.94 -45.51 -8.43
C ALA A 566 -11.73 -46.39 -8.12
N PRO A 567 -11.21 -46.41 -6.88
CA PRO A 567 -10.11 -47.29 -6.55
C PRO A 567 -10.56 -48.74 -6.76
N ALA A 568 -9.85 -49.46 -7.63
CA ALA A 568 -10.05 -50.88 -7.83
C ALA A 568 -9.95 -51.59 -6.47
N ALA A 569 -11.02 -52.28 -6.09
CA ALA A 569 -11.05 -53.11 -4.89
C ALA A 569 -9.94 -54.15 -4.97
N ALA A 570 -9.06 -54.16 -3.96
CA ALA A 570 -8.06 -55.19 -3.78
C ALA A 570 -8.74 -56.56 -3.59
N ALA A 571 -8.63 -57.42 -4.61
CA ALA A 571 -8.92 -58.84 -4.47
C ALA A 571 -7.65 -59.56 -3.97
N ALA A 572 -7.82 -60.37 -2.93
CA ALA A 572 -6.81 -61.27 -2.36
C ALA A 572 -6.43 -62.39 -3.36
N PRO A 573 -5.28 -63.08 -3.15
CA PRO A 573 -4.71 -63.98 -4.14
C PRO A 573 -5.26 -65.40 -3.98
N GLU A 574 -5.62 -66.05 -5.09
CA GLU A 574 -5.69 -67.51 -5.17
C GLU A 574 -4.99 -68.01 -6.43
N ALA A 575 -4.31 -69.14 -6.26
CA ALA A 575 -3.36 -69.77 -7.16
C ALA A 575 -4.02 -70.58 -8.28
N GLY A 576 -3.34 -70.74 -9.42
CA GLY A 576 -3.66 -71.81 -10.38
C GLY A 576 -3.10 -71.62 -11.80
N ASN A 577 -1.97 -72.28 -12.07
CA ASN A 577 -1.47 -72.88 -13.33
C ASN A 577 -2.01 -72.42 -14.71
N GLY A 578 -1.07 -72.21 -15.65
CA GLY A 578 -1.25 -72.67 -17.04
C GLY A 578 -0.71 -71.77 -18.18
N ILE A 579 0.58 -71.93 -18.49
CA ILE A 579 1.20 -72.11 -19.83
C ILE A 579 0.70 -71.29 -21.06
N ASN A 580 1.70 -70.69 -21.73
CA ASN A 580 1.86 -70.30 -23.15
C ASN A 580 1.45 -68.90 -23.64
N GLY A 581 2.43 -68.22 -24.27
CA GLY A 581 2.23 -67.62 -25.60
C GLY A 581 2.51 -66.12 -25.75
N SER A 582 3.77 -65.76 -25.95
CA SER A 582 4.26 -64.79 -26.96
C SER A 582 3.38 -63.57 -27.33
N ARG A 583 3.83 -62.36 -26.97
CA ARG A 583 4.28 -61.31 -27.90
C ARG A 583 4.75 -60.07 -27.14
N GLN A 584 6.02 -59.71 -27.33
CA GLN A 584 6.49 -58.35 -27.14
C GLN A 584 5.75 -57.44 -28.12
N GLN A 585 5.08 -56.42 -27.61
CA GLN A 585 4.87 -55.14 -28.29
C GLN A 585 4.99 -54.05 -27.23
N GLN A 586 6.01 -53.21 -27.41
CA GLN A 586 6.17 -51.94 -26.72
C GLN A 586 4.88 -51.13 -26.90
N ALA A 587 4.16 -50.90 -25.80
CA ALA A 587 3.29 -49.75 -25.70
C ALA A 587 4.17 -48.62 -25.14
N VAL A 588 4.50 -47.68 -26.01
CA VAL A 588 4.88 -46.33 -25.60
C VAL A 588 3.68 -45.81 -24.82
N GLU A 589 3.83 -45.60 -23.51
CA GLU A 589 2.92 -44.73 -22.77
C GLU A 589 3.20 -43.32 -23.30
N GLU A 590 2.46 -42.94 -24.35
CA GLU A 590 2.17 -41.54 -24.62
C GLU A 590 1.44 -41.05 -23.37
N GLU A 591 2.17 -40.33 -22.50
CA GLU A 591 1.52 -39.31 -21.69
C GLU A 591 0.75 -38.44 -22.68
N GLU A 592 -0.58 -38.56 -22.69
CA GLU A 592 -1.45 -37.55 -23.27
C GLU A 592 -1.17 -36.26 -22.48
N GLU A 593 -0.17 -35.53 -22.95
CA GLU A 593 -0.09 -34.09 -22.86
C GLU A 593 -1.50 -33.60 -23.22
N VAL A 594 -2.25 -33.15 -22.21
CA VAL A 594 -3.59 -32.61 -22.43
C VAL A 594 -3.38 -31.43 -23.36
N ASP A 595 -3.60 -31.69 -24.64
CA ASP A 595 -3.38 -30.74 -25.71
C ASP A 595 -4.46 -29.65 -25.56
N VAL A 596 -4.13 -28.62 -24.77
CA VAL A 596 -4.95 -27.40 -24.66
C VAL A 596 -4.77 -26.55 -25.93
N ASN A 597 -4.21 -27.08 -27.02
CA ASN A 597 -4.33 -26.50 -28.36
C ASN A 597 -5.73 -26.75 -28.94
N SER A 598 -6.77 -26.21 -28.30
CA SER A 598 -7.84 -25.66 -29.11
C SER A 598 -7.59 -24.16 -29.18
N SER A 599 -7.03 -23.70 -30.30
CA SER A 599 -7.31 -22.34 -30.74
C SER A 599 -8.84 -22.26 -30.87
N ALA A 600 -9.51 -21.57 -29.95
CA ALA A 600 -10.86 -21.11 -30.22
C ALA A 600 -10.73 -20.08 -31.34
N GLU A 601 -10.73 -20.55 -32.59
CA GLU A 601 -10.75 -19.70 -33.76
C GLU A 601 -12.15 -19.06 -33.76
N CYS A 602 -12.25 -17.86 -33.19
CA CYS A 602 -13.49 -17.11 -33.13
C CYS A 602 -13.87 -16.67 -34.54
N LYS A 603 -14.58 -17.52 -35.26
CA LYS A 603 -15.24 -17.14 -36.51
C LYS A 603 -16.55 -16.42 -36.16
N GLY A 604 -16.92 -15.42 -36.94
CA GLY A 604 -18.21 -14.76 -36.78
C GLY A 604 -18.26 -13.59 -35.78
N ILE A 605 -17.15 -12.90 -35.50
CA ILE A 605 -17.26 -11.54 -34.94
C ILE A 605 -17.86 -10.66 -36.05
N TYR A 606 -18.79 -9.76 -35.75
CA TYR A 606 -19.33 -8.78 -36.71
C TYR A 606 -19.42 -7.38 -36.09
N ILE A 607 -18.94 -6.37 -36.82
CA ILE A 607 -19.13 -4.94 -36.56
C ILE A 607 -20.40 -4.50 -37.29
N GLY A 608 -21.55 -4.60 -36.62
CA GLY A 608 -22.85 -4.44 -37.30
C GLY A 608 -23.16 -5.65 -38.19
N ASP A 609 -23.37 -5.43 -39.49
CA ASP A 609 -23.63 -6.49 -40.48
C ASP A 609 -22.35 -7.02 -41.16
N GLU A 610 -21.18 -6.47 -40.85
CA GLU A 610 -19.89 -6.87 -41.46
C GLU A 610 -18.99 -7.66 -40.51
N PRO A 611 -18.23 -8.68 -40.96
CA PRO A 611 -17.41 -9.51 -40.07
C PRO A 611 -16.23 -8.72 -39.45
N ALA A 612 -16.11 -8.72 -38.13
CA ALA A 612 -14.99 -8.15 -37.39
C ALA A 612 -13.76 -9.05 -37.54
N LEU A 613 -12.68 -8.42 -37.99
CA LEU A 613 -11.38 -9.05 -38.16
C LEU A 613 -10.75 -9.34 -36.80
N VAL A 614 -10.68 -10.64 -36.45
CA VAL A 614 -9.80 -11.15 -35.40
C VAL A 614 -8.36 -10.76 -35.76
N GLY A 615 -7.79 -9.80 -35.03
CA GLY A 615 -6.37 -9.45 -35.13
C GLY A 615 -5.96 -8.59 -36.34
N ARG A 616 -6.35 -7.31 -36.37
CA ARG A 616 -5.49 -6.16 -36.76
C ARG A 616 -6.25 -4.84 -36.56
N CYS A 617 -5.57 -3.82 -36.04
CA CYS A 617 -6.10 -2.46 -35.86
C CYS A 617 -6.65 -1.88 -37.17
N GLY A 618 -7.87 -1.31 -37.18
CA GLY A 618 -8.29 -0.51 -38.33
C GLY A 618 -9.75 -0.05 -38.50
N SER A 619 -10.75 -0.54 -37.76
CA SER A 619 -12.16 -0.14 -38.00
C SER A 619 -12.69 0.88 -36.97
N ALA A 620 -13.41 1.89 -37.46
CA ALA A 620 -13.92 3.04 -36.70
C ALA A 620 -15.38 2.91 -36.23
N SER A 621 -16.02 1.76 -36.40
CA SER A 621 -17.42 1.52 -35.98
C SER A 621 -17.53 0.55 -34.81
N ARG A 622 -18.54 0.79 -33.97
CA ARG A 622 -18.78 0.24 -32.63
C ARG A 622 -18.43 -1.26 -32.51
N PRO A 623 -17.54 -1.66 -31.59
CA PRO A 623 -17.15 -3.05 -31.42
C PRO A 623 -18.33 -3.86 -30.87
N ALA A 624 -18.58 -5.04 -31.44
CA ALA A 624 -19.63 -5.97 -31.07
C ALA A 624 -19.03 -7.38 -30.92
N LEU A 625 -19.14 -7.98 -29.74
CA LEU A 625 -18.69 -9.37 -29.51
C LEU A 625 -19.82 -10.38 -29.75
N ALA A 626 -19.55 -11.42 -30.53
CA ALA A 626 -20.30 -12.68 -30.55
C ALA A 626 -19.32 -13.84 -30.29
N VAL A 627 -19.75 -14.83 -29.51
CA VAL A 627 -18.94 -16.00 -29.11
C VAL A 627 -19.58 -17.25 -29.70
N ASP A 628 -18.80 -18.00 -30.48
CA ASP A 628 -19.16 -19.33 -30.95
C ASP A 628 -18.58 -20.37 -29.98
N ASP A 629 -19.45 -21.11 -29.29
CA ASP A 629 -19.09 -22.44 -28.78
C ASP A 629 -18.86 -23.31 -30.02
N VAL A 630 -17.77 -24.09 -30.08
CA VAL A 630 -17.44 -24.95 -31.24
C VAL A 630 -18.57 -25.97 -31.53
N HIS A 631 -19.56 -26.10 -30.65
CA HIS A 631 -20.74 -26.95 -30.81
C HIS A 631 -22.04 -26.19 -31.13
N VAL A 632 -22.01 -24.85 -31.31
CA VAL A 632 -23.19 -24.00 -31.52
C VAL A 632 -22.89 -22.90 -32.55
N HIS A 633 -23.58 -22.95 -33.69
CA HIS A 633 -23.26 -22.19 -34.91
C HIS A 633 -24.00 -20.83 -35.08
N GLU A 634 -24.54 -20.20 -34.02
CA GLU A 634 -25.36 -18.98 -34.15
C GLU A 634 -25.02 -17.87 -33.13
N ARG A 635 -25.10 -16.59 -33.55
CA ARG A 635 -24.76 -15.41 -32.73
C ARG A 635 -25.69 -15.26 -31.51
N HIS A 636 -25.22 -15.51 -30.29
CA HIS A 636 -26.05 -15.44 -29.09
C HIS A 636 -26.22 -14.05 -28.46
N ALA A 637 -25.18 -13.22 -28.51
CA ALA A 637 -25.17 -11.93 -27.84
C ALA A 637 -24.30 -10.90 -28.58
N GLN A 638 -24.42 -9.63 -28.19
CA GLN A 638 -23.63 -8.50 -28.70
C GLN A 638 -23.06 -7.67 -27.54
N VAL A 639 -21.74 -7.47 -27.48
CA VAL A 639 -21.09 -6.57 -26.49
C VAL A 639 -20.49 -5.32 -27.14
N TRP A 640 -20.83 -4.12 -26.68
CA TRP A 640 -20.28 -2.87 -27.20
C TRP A 640 -19.96 -1.84 -26.12
N ARG A 641 -19.16 -0.82 -26.50
CA ARG A 641 -18.95 0.40 -25.70
C ARG A 641 -19.95 1.47 -26.14
N GLY A 642 -20.87 1.85 -25.26
CA GLY A 642 -21.92 2.81 -25.54
C GLY A 642 -21.59 4.22 -25.03
N PRO A 643 -21.94 5.30 -25.77
CA PRO A 643 -22.08 6.62 -25.17
C PRO A 643 -23.30 6.63 -24.22
N ARG A 644 -23.36 7.61 -23.30
CA ARG A 644 -24.45 7.78 -22.31
C ARG A 644 -25.82 7.60 -22.98
N SER A 645 -26.65 6.67 -22.49
CA SER A 645 -28.00 6.47 -23.02
C SER A 645 -28.91 7.61 -22.58
N ALA A 646 -29.69 8.17 -23.50
CA ALA A 646 -30.72 9.17 -23.21
C ALA A 646 -31.82 8.65 -22.26
N SER A 647 -31.88 7.34 -21.99
CA SER A 647 -32.82 6.74 -21.04
C SER A 647 -32.51 7.02 -19.56
N ASP A 648 -31.29 7.47 -19.23
CA ASP A 648 -30.95 7.88 -17.85
C ASP A 648 -31.56 9.24 -17.46
N HIS A 649 -32.16 9.96 -18.42
CA HIS A 649 -32.80 11.26 -18.16
C HIS A 649 -34.14 11.18 -17.41
N ASN A 650 -34.76 10.01 -17.28
CA ASN A 650 -36.07 9.90 -16.65
C ASN A 650 -36.05 9.72 -15.12
N ILE A 651 -34.87 9.70 -14.48
CA ILE A 651 -34.76 9.62 -13.01
C ILE A 651 -34.36 10.96 -12.38
N ILE A 652 -33.92 11.97 -13.14
CA ILE A 652 -33.44 13.25 -12.59
C ILE A 652 -33.97 14.45 -13.39
N ASN A 653 -35.28 14.52 -13.63
CA ASN A 653 -35.92 15.73 -14.11
C ASN A 653 -37.15 16.07 -13.25
N ASN A 654 -36.86 16.44 -12.00
CA ASN A 654 -37.72 17.32 -11.20
C ASN A 654 -36.80 18.15 -10.30
N ASN A 655 -36.11 19.12 -10.90
CA ASN A 655 -35.82 20.42 -10.29
C ASN A 655 -35.06 21.26 -11.31
N GLY A 656 -35.77 22.21 -11.91
CA GLY A 656 -35.18 23.18 -12.81
C GLY A 656 -34.20 24.07 -12.07
N ASN A 657 -32.95 24.11 -12.55
CA ASN A 657 -32.18 25.34 -12.51
C ASN A 657 -31.15 25.34 -13.64
N ASN A 658 -31.32 26.27 -14.57
CA ASN A 658 -30.38 26.56 -15.65
C ASN A 658 -29.13 27.20 -15.05
N ASN A 659 -27.96 26.62 -15.28
CA ASN A 659 -26.71 27.37 -15.34
C ASN A 659 -25.73 26.67 -16.29
N ASN A 660 -25.50 27.34 -17.42
CA ASN A 660 -24.43 27.05 -18.36
C ASN A 660 -23.09 27.35 -17.69
N ASN A 661 -22.29 26.31 -17.47
CA ASN A 661 -20.84 26.45 -17.37
C ASN A 661 -20.19 25.23 -18.03
N SER A 662 -19.62 25.46 -19.20
CA SER A 662 -18.79 24.52 -19.95
C SER A 662 -17.56 24.15 -19.12
N SER A 663 -17.57 22.93 -18.61
CA SER A 663 -16.36 22.23 -18.17
C SER A 663 -16.36 20.88 -18.88
N ASN A 664 -15.23 20.53 -19.49
CA ASN A 664 -14.98 19.24 -20.14
C ASN A 664 -15.13 18.12 -19.10
N VAL A 665 -16.35 17.63 -18.91
CA VAL A 665 -16.62 16.43 -18.13
C VAL A 665 -16.29 15.24 -19.02
N ASN A 666 -15.24 14.49 -18.65
CA ASN A 666 -14.84 13.23 -19.27
C ASN A 666 -16.07 12.38 -19.67
N GLU A 667 -16.18 12.10 -20.96
CA GLU A 667 -17.16 11.18 -21.56
C GLU A 667 -16.86 9.73 -21.13
N SER A 668 -17.20 9.41 -19.89
CA SER A 668 -17.20 8.04 -19.38
C SER A 668 -18.18 7.20 -20.21
N SER A 669 -17.65 6.30 -21.03
CA SER A 669 -18.42 5.37 -21.86
C SER A 669 -18.47 4.00 -21.19
N SER A 670 -19.67 3.44 -21.05
CA SER A 670 -19.92 2.16 -20.39
C SER A 670 -19.94 1.01 -21.39
N TYR A 671 -19.61 -0.20 -20.94
CA TYR A 671 -19.73 -1.43 -21.74
C TYR A 671 -21.09 -2.09 -21.50
N PHE A 672 -21.71 -2.58 -22.57
CA PHE A 672 -23.03 -3.18 -22.57
C PHE A 672 -23.01 -4.51 -23.30
N LEU A 673 -23.83 -5.45 -22.84
CA LEU A 673 -24.10 -6.76 -23.42
C LEU A 673 -25.59 -6.85 -23.72
N ARG A 674 -25.95 -7.34 -24.91
CA ARG A 674 -27.34 -7.60 -25.31
C ARG A 674 -27.51 -9.04 -25.75
N ASP A 675 -28.56 -9.70 -25.25
CA ASP A 675 -29.00 -10.99 -25.76
C ASP A 675 -29.68 -10.81 -27.14
N LEU A 676 -29.32 -11.64 -28.13
CA LEU A 676 -29.83 -11.53 -29.50
C LEU A 676 -31.14 -12.31 -29.75
N ALA A 677 -31.80 -12.79 -28.70
CA ALA A 677 -33.08 -13.51 -28.78
C ALA A 677 -33.04 -14.78 -29.66
N THR A 678 -31.90 -15.47 -29.70
CA THR A 678 -31.73 -16.73 -30.46
C THR A 678 -32.39 -17.96 -29.81
N GLY A 679 -33.09 -17.77 -28.67
CA GLY A 679 -33.72 -18.84 -27.90
C GLY A 679 -32.76 -19.72 -27.08
N ARG A 680 -31.45 -19.61 -27.34
CA ARG A 680 -30.39 -20.34 -26.60
C ARG A 680 -29.95 -19.63 -25.30
N GLY A 681 -30.22 -18.33 -25.19
CA GLY A 681 -30.05 -17.53 -23.97
C GLY A 681 -28.63 -17.04 -23.71
N THR A 682 -28.55 -15.96 -22.92
CA THR A 682 -27.31 -15.37 -22.40
C THR A 682 -27.45 -15.23 -20.89
N TRP A 683 -26.42 -15.57 -20.13
CA TRP A 683 -26.41 -15.45 -18.68
C TRP A 683 -25.34 -14.48 -18.23
N VAL A 684 -25.67 -13.61 -17.27
CA VAL A 684 -24.71 -12.75 -16.58
C VAL A 684 -24.81 -13.04 -15.08
N ASN A 685 -23.69 -13.38 -14.46
CA ASN A 685 -23.61 -13.74 -13.04
C ASN A 685 -24.62 -14.84 -12.65
N GLY A 686 -24.80 -15.83 -13.52
CA GLY A 686 -25.72 -16.95 -13.34
C GLY A 686 -27.21 -16.61 -13.57
N GLN A 687 -27.54 -15.36 -13.89
CA GLN A 687 -28.92 -14.95 -14.20
C GLN A 687 -29.13 -14.90 -15.72
N ARG A 688 -30.14 -15.60 -16.21
CA ARG A 688 -30.53 -15.55 -17.62
C ARG A 688 -31.08 -14.16 -17.97
N LEU A 689 -30.50 -13.51 -18.97
CA LEU A 689 -31.04 -12.30 -19.55
C LEU A 689 -32.34 -12.63 -20.31
N PRO A 690 -33.40 -11.80 -20.17
CA PRO A 690 -34.57 -11.92 -21.03
C PRO A 690 -34.18 -11.77 -22.50
N ASP A 691 -34.86 -12.50 -23.38
CA ASP A 691 -34.57 -12.47 -24.82
C ASP A 691 -34.63 -11.04 -25.36
N GLY A 692 -33.55 -10.58 -26.01
CA GLY A 692 -33.44 -9.22 -26.55
C GLY A 692 -32.99 -8.13 -25.55
N ALA A 693 -32.87 -8.45 -24.26
CA ALA A 693 -32.53 -7.50 -23.21
C ALA A 693 -31.05 -7.06 -23.26
N THR A 694 -30.80 -5.84 -22.78
CA THR A 694 -29.45 -5.27 -22.64
C THR A 694 -29.11 -5.10 -21.17
N VAL A 695 -27.88 -5.44 -20.79
CA VAL A 695 -27.30 -5.24 -19.47
C VAL A 695 -25.97 -4.51 -19.59
N ARG A 696 -25.63 -3.71 -18.59
CA ARG A 696 -24.29 -3.10 -18.47
C ARG A 696 -23.33 -4.12 -17.87
N LEU A 697 -22.12 -4.21 -18.42
CA LEU A 697 -21.06 -5.07 -17.87
C LEU A 697 -20.21 -4.33 -16.83
N TRP A 698 -19.82 -5.05 -15.78
CA TRP A 698 -18.96 -4.64 -14.67
C TRP A 698 -17.69 -5.52 -14.58
N PRO A 699 -16.56 -5.00 -14.05
CA PRO A 699 -15.35 -5.81 -13.95
C PRO A 699 -15.64 -6.95 -12.98
N GLY A 700 -15.24 -8.16 -13.36
CA GLY A 700 -15.57 -9.37 -12.61
C GLY A 700 -16.91 -10.02 -12.97
N ASP A 701 -17.75 -9.39 -13.80
CA ASP A 701 -18.95 -10.05 -14.31
C ASP A 701 -18.58 -11.34 -15.04
N THR A 702 -19.33 -12.39 -14.76
CA THR A 702 -19.25 -13.67 -15.47
C THR A 702 -20.35 -13.74 -16.50
N VAL A 703 -20.01 -14.13 -17.72
CA VAL A 703 -20.91 -14.19 -18.86
C VAL A 703 -20.84 -15.59 -19.47
N GLU A 704 -22.00 -16.17 -19.74
CA GLU A 704 -22.13 -17.48 -20.40
C GLU A 704 -23.12 -17.35 -21.55
N PHE A 705 -22.85 -18.08 -22.64
CA PHE A 705 -23.64 -18.01 -23.87
C PHE A 705 -24.21 -19.37 -24.22
N GLY A 706 -25.46 -19.39 -24.67
CA GLY A 706 -26.14 -20.55 -25.25
C GLY A 706 -26.52 -21.69 -24.31
N ARG A 707 -25.90 -21.80 -23.13
CA ARG A 707 -26.23 -22.75 -22.05
C ARG A 707 -25.70 -22.26 -20.70
N HIS A 708 -26.32 -22.72 -19.61
CA HIS A 708 -25.84 -22.54 -18.25
C HIS A 708 -26.05 -23.82 -17.43
N PRO A 709 -25.02 -24.40 -16.80
CA PRO A 709 -23.61 -23.99 -16.88
C PRO A 709 -22.99 -24.28 -18.26
N SER A 710 -22.17 -23.35 -18.75
CA SER A 710 -21.35 -23.51 -19.95
C SER A 710 -20.01 -24.18 -19.63
N HIS A 711 -19.37 -24.79 -20.63
CA HIS A 711 -17.99 -25.29 -20.51
C HIS A 711 -16.97 -24.15 -20.54
N GLU A 712 -17.38 -22.99 -21.06
CA GLU A 712 -16.60 -21.75 -21.09
C GLU A 712 -17.37 -20.65 -20.36
N VAL A 713 -16.75 -20.10 -19.33
CA VAL A 713 -17.27 -18.94 -18.60
C VAL A 713 -16.39 -17.77 -18.94
N PHE A 714 -17.00 -16.70 -19.45
CA PHE A 714 -16.29 -15.50 -19.80
C PHE A 714 -16.27 -14.53 -18.63
N LYS A 715 -15.09 -14.06 -18.24
CA LYS A 715 -14.93 -13.05 -17.19
C LYS A 715 -14.59 -11.71 -17.81
N VAL A 716 -15.32 -10.67 -17.41
CA VAL A 716 -15.05 -9.29 -17.81
C VAL A 716 -13.84 -8.77 -17.01
N LYS A 717 -12.73 -8.47 -17.69
CA LYS A 717 -11.48 -7.96 -17.10
C LYS A 717 -11.23 -6.53 -17.51
N LEU A 718 -10.83 -5.67 -16.57
CA LEU A 718 -10.27 -4.37 -16.90
C LEU A 718 -8.77 -4.53 -17.16
N GLN A 719 -8.29 -4.20 -18.36
CA GLN A 719 -6.89 -4.47 -18.72
C GLN A 719 -6.13 -3.20 -19.11
N HIS A 720 -4.93 -3.05 -18.54
CA HIS A 720 -3.98 -2.05 -19.01
C HIS A 720 -3.36 -2.42 -20.37
N VAL A 721 -3.01 -1.41 -21.17
CA VAL A 721 -2.55 -1.60 -22.56
C VAL A 721 -1.29 -2.45 -22.72
N SER A 722 -0.45 -2.53 -21.67
CA SER A 722 0.81 -3.29 -21.68
C SER A 722 0.60 -4.80 -21.65
N LEU A 723 -0.50 -5.31 -21.08
CA LEU A 723 -0.78 -6.75 -20.97
C LEU A 723 -1.67 -7.27 -22.11
N ARG A 724 -1.73 -6.55 -23.24
CA ARG A 724 -2.56 -6.94 -24.39
C ARG A 724 -2.01 -8.18 -25.08
N SER A 725 -2.86 -9.20 -25.24
CA SER A 725 -2.82 -10.35 -26.17
C SER A 725 -1.57 -11.23 -26.29
N GLU A 726 -0.35 -10.75 -26.09
CA GLU A 726 0.89 -11.54 -26.21
C GLU A 726 1.17 -12.34 -24.93
N GLU A 727 0.92 -11.76 -23.75
CA GLU A 727 1.14 -12.42 -22.45
C GLU A 727 -0.05 -13.25 -21.95
N LEU A 728 -1.27 -12.94 -22.41
CA LEU A 728 -2.48 -13.74 -22.10
C LEU A 728 -2.49 -15.10 -22.83
N ARG A 729 -1.55 -15.34 -23.75
CA ARG A 729 -1.38 -16.64 -24.44
C ARG A 729 -0.73 -17.71 -23.56
N GLY A 730 -0.17 -17.34 -22.40
CA GLY A 730 0.37 -18.28 -21.44
C GLY A 730 -0.72 -19.00 -20.63
N ASN A 731 -0.87 -20.31 -20.86
CA ASN A 731 -1.57 -21.29 -20.03
C ASN A 731 -3.07 -21.03 -19.73
N GLY A 732 -3.91 -21.05 -20.77
CA GLY A 732 -5.33 -21.45 -20.63
C GLY A 732 -6.41 -20.39 -20.91
N TYR A 733 -6.07 -19.20 -21.41
CA TYR A 733 -7.05 -18.13 -21.65
C TYR A 733 -7.10 -17.72 -23.12
N SER A 734 -8.31 -17.62 -23.69
CA SER A 734 -8.53 -16.96 -24.98
C SER A 734 -9.09 -15.54 -24.73
N THR A 735 -8.45 -14.54 -25.32
CA THR A 735 -8.87 -13.13 -25.16
C THR A 735 -9.84 -12.73 -26.26
N LEU A 736 -11.03 -12.28 -25.89
CA LEU A 736 -11.99 -11.65 -26.78
C LEU A 736 -11.95 -10.14 -26.55
N LEU A 737 -11.47 -9.40 -27.55
CA LEU A 737 -11.30 -7.96 -27.43
C LEU A 737 -12.66 -7.26 -27.48
N VAL A 738 -13.04 -6.58 -26.40
CA VAL A 738 -14.18 -5.64 -26.41
C VAL A 738 -13.63 -4.20 -26.40
N GLY A 739 -13.26 -3.75 -27.60
CA GLY A 739 -13.23 -2.33 -27.96
C GLY A 739 -11.98 -1.50 -27.68
N LYS A 740 -11.71 -0.60 -28.64
CA LYS A 740 -10.76 0.51 -28.59
C LYS A 740 -11.44 1.68 -29.32
N ILE A 741 -11.51 2.86 -28.73
CA ILE A 741 -11.78 4.11 -29.46
C ILE A 741 -10.57 5.02 -29.25
N ARG A 742 -9.96 5.45 -30.35
CA ARG A 742 -8.84 6.39 -30.33
C ARG A 742 -9.38 7.78 -29.96
N ALA A 743 -8.67 8.52 -29.11
CA ALA A 743 -8.96 9.94 -28.95
C ALA A 743 -8.89 10.64 -30.33
N PRO A 744 -9.77 11.61 -30.63
CA PRO A 744 -9.66 12.39 -31.86
C PRO A 744 -8.26 13.02 -31.89
N GLN A 745 -7.52 12.76 -32.97
CA GLN A 745 -6.35 13.56 -33.29
C GLN A 745 -6.83 15.01 -33.45
N PRO A 746 -6.15 16.02 -32.88
CA PRO A 746 -6.46 17.40 -33.22
C PRO A 746 -6.36 17.53 -34.74
N PHE A 747 -7.43 17.99 -35.36
CA PHE A 747 -7.42 18.41 -36.76
C PHE A 747 -6.39 19.54 -36.85
N LEU A 748 -5.19 19.23 -37.37
CA LEU A 748 -4.37 20.27 -37.97
C LEU A 748 -5.09 20.61 -39.27
N GLU A 749 -5.67 21.82 -39.32
CA GLU A 749 -6.17 22.38 -40.57
C GLU A 749 -5.08 22.28 -41.63
N PRO A 750 -5.40 21.87 -42.87
CA PRO A 750 -4.42 21.91 -43.94
C PRO A 750 -4.01 23.35 -44.17
N ALA A 751 -2.71 23.63 -44.02
CA ALA A 751 -2.09 24.87 -44.44
C ALA A 751 -2.45 25.12 -45.92
N TYR A 752 -3.22 26.17 -46.15
CA TYR A 752 -3.62 26.59 -47.48
C TYR A 752 -2.42 27.24 -48.18
N GLU A 753 -1.75 26.50 -49.07
CA GLU A 753 -0.83 27.09 -50.04
C GLU A 753 -1.63 27.89 -51.09
N PRO A 754 -1.25 29.15 -51.40
CA PRO A 754 -1.96 29.93 -52.39
C PRO A 754 -1.55 29.46 -53.80
N LYS A 755 -2.48 28.85 -54.53
CA LYS A 755 -2.35 28.72 -56.00
C LYS A 755 -2.98 29.94 -56.67
N ALA A 756 -2.13 30.60 -57.45
CA ALA A 756 -2.43 31.73 -58.30
C ALA A 756 -3.44 31.42 -59.41
N GLY A 757 -4.26 32.41 -59.77
CA GLY A 757 -4.57 32.70 -61.17
C GLY A 757 -6.03 32.63 -61.62
N ALA A 758 -6.58 33.82 -61.92
CA ALA A 758 -7.67 34.15 -62.88
C ALA A 758 -9.10 33.63 -62.57
N GLY A 759 -10.18 34.42 -62.55
CA GLY A 759 -10.40 35.84 -62.84
C GLY A 759 -11.91 36.14 -62.91
N VAL A 760 -12.24 37.43 -62.78
CA VAL A 760 -13.43 38.16 -63.29
C VAL A 760 -14.78 38.07 -62.53
N GLY A 761 -15.30 39.26 -62.17
CA GLY A 761 -16.71 39.60 -61.88
C GLY A 761 -16.96 39.98 -60.41
N ALA A 762 -16.93 41.26 -60.01
CA ALA A 762 -18.09 42.19 -59.95
C ALA A 762 -19.29 41.56 -59.20
N GLU A 763 -19.91 42.08 -58.14
CA GLU A 763 -20.13 43.44 -57.65
C GLU A 763 -20.90 43.33 -56.30
N GLU A 764 -20.98 44.43 -55.56
CA GLU A 764 -21.97 44.76 -54.52
C GLU A 764 -21.91 44.22 -53.07
N GLN A 765 -21.46 45.14 -52.21
CA GLN A 765 -22.21 45.76 -51.09
C GLN A 765 -22.82 44.89 -49.98
N GLY A 766 -22.46 45.23 -48.73
CA GLY A 766 -23.49 45.44 -47.71
C GLY A 766 -23.22 44.94 -46.28
N LYS A 767 -22.62 45.83 -45.48
CA LYS A 767 -22.95 46.14 -44.07
C LYS A 767 -22.78 45.07 -42.97
N LEU A 768 -21.94 45.46 -42.00
CA LEU A 768 -22.11 45.31 -40.55
C LEU A 768 -23.58 45.13 -40.10
N VAL A 769 -23.84 44.25 -39.13
CA VAL A 769 -24.27 44.61 -37.76
C VAL A 769 -24.10 43.38 -36.84
N ALA A 770 -23.67 43.66 -35.61
CA ALA A 770 -23.40 42.76 -34.50
C ALA A 770 -24.60 41.94 -33.99
N ALA A 771 -24.32 40.73 -33.50
CA ALA A 771 -24.72 40.20 -32.19
C ALA A 771 -23.82 39.02 -31.83
#